data_AF-A0A238YK41-F1
#
_entry.id   AF-A0A238YK41-F1
#
_cell.length_a   1.000
_cell.length_b   1.000
_cell.length_c   1.000
_cell.angle_alpha   90.00
_cell.angle_beta   90.00
_cell.angle_gamma   90.00
#
_symmetry.space_group_name_H-M   'P 1'
#
loop_
_entity.id
_entity.type
_entity.pdbx_description
1 polymer ?
#
loop_
_entity_poly.entity_id
_entity_poly.type
_entity_poly.pdbx_seq_one_letter_code
_entity_poly.pdbx_strand_id
1 'polypeptide(L)'
;MKISKIIKTYLTLAFVFFSMQCFSQRTEINFNNNWNFILDDQDAFSAKDFDASSWDILDVPHDWSFEKGVRKGGDQGQGGGYHDGGIGWYRKSFNITKESLSKITYINFDGVYMNSEVWINGIYLGKRPYGYISFRYDISKYLNEGQNTIAIRVDNSLEPSARWYHPCGIYAAVRLIEVNNSHIAPNGVFVTTPKIEHSQASVTVKTTFVNASEGKECKVSILSSEGKVLTKTIQKIEDLESTINLEVEHPKLWSPETPNLYKVITQLVDGKKVIDQVETTFGFKTVKWETKTGFWLNGENVKLKGVCEHWEGGPVGGAWTKPMLRWKLQSLKDMGINAIRPSHNPTPPMFYDICDEIGLLVMDEIFDGWHKKAPQDYGKQAFDAWWKRDITEWITRDRNHASIFVWSLGNETHSDIAPELVKLGRSLDDTRLFTSGAGNSEDMDITGVNGGSETKSFIENRTFDKPFISTEAPHTWQTRGYYRTQTWWRDNELPGTYELPNLTEKEIFFYEGINPKNWKNRKQSFNSSYDNATVRVSARKYWEVMRDHPWHSGHFRWTGFDYYGEAGLVHGGLPFNLFMGGALDVAGFKKDLFYFYQSQWTTKTMLHMLPSWTHPRMEKGTVIPVWVYSNADEVELFLNGKSLGKDKPGTVWNEMQCEWMVPYEEGKLEAVAYIKGKEVKRTTFNTSDQPSKLNNTISKLAAEDSFRASYILTSEGIDVNGNLFPYAENKVYYNLQGDIEKVSIENGNPIDPTSRTKADYRSLFFGKVRLFMEEKAAAKNASIITAAILGDKALYVSNKISIDAQQIALFGTSKFSDLEILYTVNGENPATSGIVYKKSFTVLEGTTVKAVVKQNGKVVLTMEETFGKNEGLFWGDEHSKDMWIGRGINISAEEGILEGGAIVSDAAHRYKGSGFVRFDGKEGAITFYQENDGEEGDYSMRFRYMHNNEGKLHPMKLYLNDEYIRTLEFKPTGGWEKEWKFVPAILRLKAGANNIRIETTGESGPFIDELFVD
;
A
#
# COMPACT_ATOMS: atom_id res chain seq x y z
N MET A 1 -11.68 -69.68 -23.06
CA MET A 1 -13.08 -69.52 -23.51
C MET A 1 -13.19 -68.15 -24.21
N LYS A 2 -13.97 -67.88 -25.28
CA LYS A 2 -15.44 -68.00 -25.50
C LYS A 2 -16.22 -67.25 -24.40
N ILE A 3 -17.12 -66.28 -24.60
CA ILE A 3 -17.76 -65.51 -25.72
C ILE A 3 -18.14 -64.14 -25.08
N SER A 4 -18.30 -62.96 -25.71
CA SER A 4 -18.40 -62.46 -27.10
C SER A 4 -17.27 -61.40 -27.37
N LYS A 5 -17.20 -60.46 -28.35
CA LYS A 5 -18.01 -59.89 -29.47
C LYS A 5 -19.14 -58.84 -29.18
N ILE A 6 -19.42 -57.81 -29.99
CA ILE A 6 -18.60 -56.93 -30.89
C ILE A 6 -19.44 -55.71 -31.39
N ILE A 7 -18.85 -54.51 -31.56
CA ILE A 7 -19.20 -53.37 -32.48
C ILE A 7 -20.68 -52.91 -32.65
N LYS A 8 -21.02 -51.61 -32.43
CA LYS A 8 -21.22 -50.54 -33.49
C LYS A 8 -21.94 -49.24 -33.03
N THR A 9 -21.68 -48.17 -33.82
CA THR A 9 -22.48 -46.96 -34.12
C THR A 9 -22.83 -45.92 -33.04
N TYR A 10 -22.45 -44.68 -33.35
CA TYR A 10 -23.02 -43.41 -32.87
C TYR A 10 -24.55 -43.40 -32.78
N LEU A 11 -25.10 -42.76 -31.74
CA LEU A 11 -26.39 -42.09 -31.84
C LEU A 11 -26.34 -40.73 -31.12
N THR A 12 -26.63 -39.66 -31.86
CA THR A 12 -26.52 -38.29 -31.37
C THR A 12 -27.75 -37.91 -30.54
N LEU A 13 -27.70 -38.07 -29.22
CA LEU A 13 -28.62 -37.34 -28.34
C LEU A 13 -28.12 -35.91 -28.16
N ALA A 14 -28.52 -35.04 -29.09
CA ALA A 14 -28.47 -33.60 -28.86
C ALA A 14 -29.50 -33.23 -27.80
N PHE A 15 -29.09 -33.23 -26.53
CA PHE A 15 -29.86 -32.59 -25.47
C PHE A 15 -29.80 -31.07 -25.70
N VAL A 16 -30.76 -30.58 -26.49
CA VAL A 16 -30.97 -29.15 -26.69
C VAL A 16 -31.39 -28.56 -25.35
N PHE A 17 -30.43 -28.01 -24.62
CA PHE A 17 -30.72 -27.04 -23.57
C PHE A 17 -31.40 -25.86 -24.24
N PHE A 18 -32.73 -25.88 -24.24
CA PHE A 18 -33.55 -24.72 -24.55
C PHE A 18 -33.42 -23.77 -23.36
N SER A 19 -32.29 -23.06 -23.29
CA SER A 19 -32.15 -21.90 -22.44
C SER A 19 -33.21 -20.90 -22.87
N MET A 20 -34.30 -20.82 -22.10
CA MET A 20 -35.10 -19.61 -22.10
C MET A 20 -34.15 -18.48 -21.71
N GLN A 21 -33.77 -17.67 -22.69
CA GLN A 21 -33.18 -16.36 -22.44
C GLN A 21 -34.27 -15.51 -21.78
N CYS A 22 -34.39 -15.64 -20.46
CA CYS A 22 -34.91 -14.58 -19.64
C CYS A 22 -34.04 -13.36 -19.92
N PHE A 23 -34.54 -12.42 -20.72
CA PHE A 23 -33.95 -11.10 -20.88
C PHE A 23 -33.68 -10.56 -19.48
N SER A 24 -32.41 -10.31 -19.16
CA SER A 24 -32.01 -9.84 -17.84
C SER A 24 -32.67 -8.50 -17.58
N GLN A 25 -33.48 -8.41 -16.53
CA GLN A 25 -34.30 -7.20 -16.32
C GLN A 25 -33.49 -6.05 -15.69
N ARG A 26 -32.36 -6.40 -15.09
CA ARG A 26 -31.21 -5.55 -14.82
C ARG A 26 -30.07 -5.93 -15.77
N THR A 27 -29.41 -4.96 -16.37
CA THR A 27 -28.18 -5.16 -17.15
C THR A 27 -27.05 -4.42 -16.46
N GLU A 28 -25.98 -5.11 -16.08
CA GLU A 28 -24.74 -4.45 -15.63
C GLU A 28 -23.67 -4.63 -16.70
N ILE A 29 -23.13 -3.51 -17.19
CA ILE A 29 -22.26 -3.46 -18.36
C ILE A 29 -20.91 -2.89 -17.90
N ASN A 30 -19.84 -3.66 -18.07
CA ASN A 30 -18.48 -3.17 -17.89
C ASN A 30 -18.25 -1.95 -18.82
N PHE A 31 -17.91 -0.82 -18.22
CA PHE A 31 -17.67 0.43 -18.93
C PHE A 31 -16.20 0.90 -18.83
N ASN A 32 -15.29 0.02 -18.42
CA ASN A 32 -13.87 0.29 -18.27
C ASN A 32 -13.13 0.58 -19.58
N ASN A 33 -13.50 -0.08 -20.69
CA ASN A 33 -12.59 -0.16 -21.84
C ASN A 33 -12.75 1.00 -22.86
N ASN A 34 -11.69 1.38 -23.56
CA ASN A 34 -11.66 2.40 -24.63
C ASN A 34 -12.18 3.79 -24.20
N TRP A 35 -11.54 4.39 -23.20
CA TRP A 35 -11.63 5.83 -22.93
C TRP A 35 -10.57 6.59 -23.73
N ASN A 36 -10.90 7.80 -24.14
CA ASN A 36 -9.93 8.78 -24.64
C ASN A 36 -9.51 9.65 -23.45
N PHE A 37 -8.22 9.91 -23.28
CA PHE A 37 -7.66 10.66 -22.14
C PHE A 37 -6.70 11.76 -22.59
N ILE A 38 -6.76 12.91 -21.92
CA ILE A 38 -5.76 13.97 -22.01
C ILE A 38 -5.48 14.58 -20.63
N LEU A 39 -4.24 15.01 -20.41
CA LEU A 39 -3.85 15.81 -19.24
C LEU A 39 -3.68 17.29 -19.63
N ASP A 40 -4.81 17.94 -19.88
CA ASP A 40 -4.97 19.36 -20.22
C ASP A 40 -6.38 19.79 -19.77
N ASP A 41 -6.66 21.09 -19.60
CA ASP A 41 -7.97 21.59 -19.14
C ASP A 41 -8.52 22.69 -20.05
N GLN A 42 -9.61 22.39 -20.75
CA GLN A 42 -10.30 23.34 -21.64
C GLN A 42 -11.81 23.11 -21.56
N ASP A 43 -12.60 24.17 -21.40
CA ASP A 43 -14.09 24.11 -21.34
C ASP A 43 -14.70 23.32 -22.51
N ALA A 44 -14.08 23.41 -23.70
CA ALA A 44 -14.47 22.73 -24.92
C ALA A 44 -14.50 21.19 -24.78
N PHE A 45 -13.72 20.62 -23.85
CA PHE A 45 -13.66 19.18 -23.59
C PHE A 45 -14.95 18.64 -22.95
N SER A 46 -15.80 19.51 -22.38
CA SER A 46 -17.16 19.15 -21.96
C SER A 46 -18.12 18.92 -23.13
N ALA A 47 -17.87 19.55 -24.29
CA ALA A 47 -18.88 19.71 -25.33
C ALA A 47 -19.30 18.38 -25.96
N LYS A 48 -20.59 18.30 -26.32
CA LYS A 48 -21.21 17.09 -26.89
C LYS A 48 -20.40 16.52 -28.06
N ASP A 49 -20.22 17.35 -29.08
CA ASP A 49 -19.69 16.97 -30.39
C ASP A 49 -18.18 17.26 -30.53
N PHE A 50 -17.45 17.45 -29.42
CA PHE A 50 -15.99 17.61 -29.43
C PHE A 50 -15.27 16.31 -29.84
N ASP A 51 -14.37 16.43 -30.81
CA ASP A 51 -13.56 15.32 -31.33
C ASP A 51 -12.33 15.06 -30.43
N ALA A 52 -12.32 13.90 -29.78
CA ALA A 52 -11.22 13.43 -28.94
C ALA A 52 -10.36 12.36 -29.62
N SER A 53 -10.45 12.18 -30.95
CA SER A 53 -9.70 11.15 -31.67
C SER A 53 -8.18 11.37 -31.73
N SER A 54 -7.70 12.52 -31.26
CA SER A 54 -6.28 12.88 -31.09
C SER A 54 -5.74 12.62 -29.67
N TRP A 55 -6.57 12.15 -28.75
CA TRP A 55 -6.21 11.85 -27.36
C TRP A 55 -5.72 10.40 -27.21
N ASP A 56 -5.07 10.08 -26.10
CA ASP A 56 -4.59 8.73 -25.82
C ASP A 56 -5.78 7.78 -25.52
N ILE A 57 -5.78 6.57 -26.10
CA ILE A 57 -6.84 5.57 -25.87
C ILE A 57 -6.36 4.53 -24.85
N LEU A 58 -7.11 4.41 -23.75
CA LEU A 58 -6.79 3.52 -22.62
C LEU A 58 -8.03 2.80 -22.06
N ASP A 59 -7.80 1.76 -21.26
CA ASP A 59 -8.80 1.13 -20.40
C ASP A 59 -8.63 1.69 -18.97
N VAL A 60 -9.71 1.86 -18.19
CA VAL A 60 -9.63 2.21 -16.75
C VAL A 60 -9.83 0.96 -15.88
N PRO A 61 -9.32 0.86 -14.63
CA PRO A 61 -8.54 1.81 -13.83
C PRO A 61 -7.34 2.47 -14.51
N HIS A 62 -7.20 3.78 -14.34
CA HIS A 62 -6.06 4.56 -14.82
C HIS A 62 -5.65 5.62 -13.79
N ASP A 63 -4.34 5.81 -13.65
CA ASP A 63 -3.68 6.70 -12.69
C ASP A 63 -2.53 7.43 -13.39
N TRP A 64 -2.80 8.65 -13.88
CA TRP A 64 -1.82 9.39 -14.67
C TRP A 64 -0.61 9.84 -13.82
N SER A 65 -0.77 9.89 -12.50
CA SER A 65 0.28 10.29 -11.56
C SER A 65 1.34 9.19 -11.47
N PHE A 66 0.89 7.94 -11.37
CA PHE A 66 1.78 6.77 -11.43
C PHE A 66 2.48 6.66 -12.79
N GLU A 67 1.76 6.92 -13.88
CA GLU A 67 2.32 6.90 -15.23
C GLU A 67 3.38 7.98 -15.46
N LYS A 68 3.17 9.20 -14.94
CA LYS A 68 4.21 10.24 -14.91
C LYS A 68 5.44 9.78 -14.11
N GLY A 69 5.21 9.28 -12.90
CA GLY A 69 6.26 8.90 -11.95
C GLY A 69 6.86 10.10 -11.20
N VAL A 70 7.75 9.79 -10.26
CA VAL A 70 8.42 10.74 -9.37
C VAL A 70 9.26 11.77 -10.13
N ARG A 71 9.11 13.07 -9.82
CA ARG A 71 10.01 14.14 -10.28
C ARG A 71 10.41 15.09 -9.15
N LYS A 72 11.54 15.78 -9.29
CA LYS A 72 11.92 16.85 -8.34
C LYS A 72 10.85 17.95 -8.38
N GLY A 73 10.26 18.24 -7.22
CA GLY A 73 9.20 19.23 -7.10
C GLY A 73 7.87 18.81 -7.77
N GLY A 74 7.58 17.51 -7.83
CA GLY A 74 6.24 17.00 -8.14
C GLY A 74 5.20 17.55 -7.16
N ASP A 75 3.99 17.76 -7.67
CA ASP A 75 2.99 18.65 -7.06
C ASP A 75 2.47 18.12 -5.71
N GLN A 76 2.38 16.80 -5.55
CA GLN A 76 2.00 16.13 -4.29
C GLN A 76 3.06 16.28 -3.17
N GLY A 77 4.22 16.88 -3.47
CA GLY A 77 5.29 17.14 -2.51
C GLY A 77 5.84 15.86 -1.85
N GLN A 78 6.42 16.02 -0.65
CA GLN A 78 6.98 14.87 0.07
C GLN A 78 5.94 13.86 0.56
N GLY A 79 4.70 14.31 0.74
CA GLY A 79 3.57 13.46 1.14
C GLY A 79 3.24 12.43 0.08
N GLY A 80 3.07 12.85 -1.18
CA GLY A 80 2.84 11.94 -2.31
C GLY A 80 4.09 11.39 -3.00
N GLY A 81 5.26 11.46 -2.36
CA GLY A 81 6.51 10.94 -2.93
C GLY A 81 6.97 11.68 -4.19
N TYR A 82 6.54 12.95 -4.33
CA TYR A 82 6.84 13.86 -5.43
C TYR A 82 6.37 13.37 -6.81
N HIS A 83 5.18 12.75 -6.86
CA HIS A 83 4.39 12.61 -8.09
C HIS A 83 3.57 13.88 -8.38
N ASP A 84 2.85 13.89 -9.50
CA ASP A 84 2.12 15.05 -10.02
C ASP A 84 0.61 14.94 -9.83
N GLY A 85 -0.02 16.10 -9.63
CA GLY A 85 -1.46 16.27 -9.69
C GLY A 85 -1.89 16.74 -11.09
N GLY A 86 -2.60 17.86 -11.12
CA GLY A 86 -3.10 18.52 -12.31
C GLY A 86 -4.56 18.21 -12.62
N ILE A 87 -5.02 18.61 -13.81
CA ILE A 87 -6.37 18.33 -14.31
C ILE A 87 -6.28 17.45 -15.54
N GLY A 88 -7.10 16.41 -15.57
CA GLY A 88 -7.20 15.47 -16.69
C GLY A 88 -8.65 15.21 -17.08
N TRP A 89 -8.87 14.96 -18.37
CA TRP A 89 -10.19 14.68 -18.93
C TRP A 89 -10.26 13.29 -19.54
N TYR A 90 -11.37 12.61 -19.29
CA TYR A 90 -11.73 11.34 -19.91
C TYR A 90 -12.97 11.54 -20.78
N ARG A 91 -12.93 11.12 -22.04
CA ARG A 91 -14.06 11.19 -22.98
C ARG A 91 -14.35 9.83 -23.60
N LYS A 92 -15.63 9.47 -23.75
CA LYS A 92 -16.03 8.19 -24.35
C LYS A 92 -17.33 8.31 -25.14
N SER A 93 -17.31 7.77 -26.36
CA SER A 93 -18.50 7.54 -27.17
C SER A 93 -19.07 6.14 -26.90
N PHE A 94 -20.38 6.03 -26.79
CA PHE A 94 -21.08 4.75 -26.61
C PHE A 94 -22.45 4.78 -27.28
N ASN A 95 -22.96 3.61 -27.67
CA ASN A 95 -24.24 3.49 -28.35
C ASN A 95 -25.33 3.00 -27.39
N ILE A 96 -26.48 3.67 -27.41
CA ILE A 96 -27.68 3.35 -26.64
C ILE A 96 -28.76 2.83 -27.58
N THR A 97 -29.41 1.74 -27.18
CA THR A 97 -30.48 1.12 -27.98
C THR A 97 -31.83 1.79 -27.70
N LYS A 98 -32.77 1.62 -28.63
CA LYS A 98 -34.17 2.05 -28.42
C LYS A 98 -34.83 1.38 -27.21
N GLU A 99 -34.41 0.16 -26.85
CA GLU A 99 -34.89 -0.53 -25.65
C GLU A 99 -34.33 0.13 -24.38
N SER A 100 -33.04 0.45 -24.37
CA SER A 100 -32.35 1.13 -23.26
C SER A 100 -33.02 2.46 -22.89
N LEU A 101 -33.55 3.22 -23.87
CA LEU A 101 -34.30 4.47 -23.63
C LEU A 101 -35.63 4.29 -22.88
N SER A 102 -36.13 3.06 -22.74
CA SER A 102 -37.32 2.73 -21.94
C SER A 102 -37.00 2.30 -20.50
N LYS A 103 -35.71 2.24 -20.16
CA LYS A 103 -35.15 1.86 -18.86
C LYS A 103 -34.58 3.09 -18.15
N ILE A 104 -34.39 2.98 -16.84
CA ILE A 104 -33.47 3.86 -16.11
C ILE A 104 -32.05 3.34 -16.35
N THR A 105 -31.15 4.23 -16.76
CA THR A 105 -29.72 3.95 -16.94
C THR A 105 -28.92 4.79 -15.95
N TYR A 106 -28.23 4.12 -15.04
CA TYR A 106 -27.22 4.72 -14.18
C TYR A 106 -25.83 4.55 -14.81
N ILE A 107 -24.95 5.53 -14.62
CA ILE A 107 -23.50 5.29 -14.62
C ILE A 107 -23.00 5.29 -13.17
N ASN A 108 -22.24 4.27 -12.82
CA ASN A 108 -21.56 4.13 -11.54
C ASN A 108 -20.05 4.22 -11.74
N PHE A 109 -19.37 4.93 -10.84
CA PHE A 109 -17.92 4.97 -10.69
C PHE A 109 -17.59 4.41 -9.30
N ASP A 110 -16.68 3.44 -9.20
CA ASP A 110 -16.32 2.87 -7.90
C ASP A 110 -15.41 3.79 -7.07
N GLY A 111 -14.71 4.74 -7.73
CA GLY A 111 -13.85 5.78 -7.16
C GLY A 111 -13.18 6.61 -8.27
N VAL A 112 -13.01 7.92 -8.06
CA VAL A 112 -12.34 8.84 -9.00
C VAL A 112 -11.65 9.95 -8.20
N TYR A 113 -10.32 9.95 -8.16
CA TYR A 113 -9.54 10.87 -7.32
C TYR A 113 -9.02 12.06 -8.15
N MET A 114 -9.41 13.31 -7.86
CA MET A 114 -10.54 13.74 -7.02
C MET A 114 -11.30 14.90 -7.69
N ASN A 115 -12.26 15.50 -6.98
CA ASN A 115 -13.06 16.63 -7.49
C ASN A 115 -13.79 16.37 -8.81
N SER A 116 -14.07 15.11 -9.12
CA SER A 116 -14.60 14.70 -10.43
C SER A 116 -15.91 15.40 -10.81
N GLU A 117 -16.03 15.80 -12.07
CA GLU A 117 -17.20 16.45 -12.65
C GLU A 117 -17.60 15.74 -13.94
N VAL A 118 -18.91 15.54 -14.16
CA VAL A 118 -19.41 14.66 -15.25
C VAL A 118 -20.40 15.39 -16.16
N TRP A 119 -20.25 15.21 -17.47
CA TRP A 119 -21.18 15.66 -18.51
C TRP A 119 -21.64 14.49 -19.38
N ILE A 120 -22.92 14.46 -19.73
CA ILE A 120 -23.50 13.54 -20.72
C ILE A 120 -24.09 14.35 -21.87
N ASN A 121 -23.69 14.06 -23.11
CA ASN A 121 -24.06 14.79 -24.32
C ASN A 121 -23.91 16.33 -24.20
N GLY A 122 -22.85 16.79 -23.51
CA GLY A 122 -22.58 18.21 -23.24
C GLY A 122 -23.35 18.80 -22.05
N ILE A 123 -24.19 18.02 -21.35
CA ILE A 123 -25.02 18.48 -20.24
C ILE A 123 -24.39 18.05 -18.91
N TYR A 124 -24.10 19.03 -18.04
CA TYR A 124 -23.53 18.83 -16.71
C TYR A 124 -24.46 18.04 -15.79
N LEU A 125 -23.90 17.06 -15.08
CA LEU A 125 -24.60 16.22 -14.10
C LEU A 125 -24.29 16.62 -12.65
N GLY A 126 -23.07 17.11 -12.40
CA GLY A 126 -22.60 17.52 -11.07
C GLY A 126 -21.14 17.17 -10.81
N LYS A 127 -20.70 17.54 -9.60
CA LYS A 127 -19.39 17.24 -9.01
C LYS A 127 -19.50 16.17 -7.90
N ARG A 128 -18.48 15.35 -7.70
CA ARG A 128 -18.23 14.56 -6.46
C ARG A 128 -16.81 14.90 -5.95
N PRO A 129 -16.68 15.67 -4.84
CA PRO A 129 -15.37 16.10 -4.33
C PRO A 129 -14.50 14.97 -3.80
N TYR A 130 -15.06 14.10 -2.95
CA TYR A 130 -14.29 13.07 -2.25
C TYR A 130 -13.83 11.98 -3.21
N GLY A 131 -12.52 11.73 -3.27
CA GLY A 131 -11.92 10.87 -4.30
C GLY A 131 -12.18 9.37 -4.11
N TYR A 132 -12.24 8.92 -2.85
CA TYR A 132 -12.23 7.49 -2.50
C TYR A 132 -13.60 6.81 -2.42
N ILE A 133 -14.69 7.58 -2.55
CA ILE A 133 -16.05 7.06 -2.43
C ILE A 133 -16.67 6.76 -3.80
N SER A 134 -17.42 5.66 -3.89
CA SER A 134 -18.19 5.35 -5.09
C SER A 134 -19.30 6.38 -5.31
N PHE A 135 -19.70 6.58 -6.57
CA PHE A 135 -20.79 7.49 -6.90
C PHE A 135 -21.52 7.08 -8.18
N ARG A 136 -22.74 7.60 -8.34
CA ARG A 136 -23.58 7.29 -9.50
C ARG A 136 -24.47 8.45 -9.91
N TYR A 137 -24.79 8.50 -11.21
CA TYR A 137 -25.73 9.45 -11.79
C TYR A 137 -26.79 8.71 -12.63
N ASP A 138 -28.06 9.10 -12.47
CA ASP A 138 -29.11 8.78 -13.45
C ASP A 138 -28.88 9.63 -14.70
N ILE A 139 -28.56 8.96 -15.82
CA ILE A 139 -28.31 9.61 -17.11
C ILE A 139 -29.50 9.48 -18.08
N SER A 140 -30.54 8.73 -17.73
CA SER A 140 -31.63 8.27 -18.61
C SER A 140 -32.25 9.39 -19.44
N LYS A 141 -32.60 10.51 -18.79
CA LYS A 141 -33.28 11.66 -19.40
C LYS A 141 -32.40 12.49 -20.36
N TYR A 142 -31.12 12.14 -20.49
CA TYR A 142 -30.15 12.82 -21.35
C TYR A 142 -29.66 11.94 -22.52
N LEU A 143 -30.08 10.67 -22.58
CA LEU A 143 -29.65 9.73 -23.61
C LEU A 143 -30.45 9.88 -24.91
N ASN A 144 -29.78 9.62 -26.02
CA ASN A 144 -30.33 9.61 -27.38
C ASN A 144 -30.26 8.20 -27.98
N GLU A 145 -31.10 7.88 -28.97
CA GLU A 145 -31.00 6.63 -29.73
C GLU A 145 -29.74 6.67 -30.61
N GLY A 146 -28.89 5.63 -30.53
CA GLY A 146 -27.58 5.64 -31.18
C GLY A 146 -26.48 6.26 -30.33
N GLN A 147 -25.65 7.11 -30.93
CA GLN A 147 -24.41 7.60 -30.30
C GLN A 147 -24.66 8.63 -29.20
N ASN A 148 -23.99 8.43 -28.07
CA ASN A 148 -23.94 9.32 -26.92
C ASN A 148 -22.48 9.56 -26.53
N THR A 149 -22.18 10.74 -26.00
CA THR A 149 -20.84 11.10 -25.49
C THR A 149 -20.90 11.38 -23.99
N ILE A 150 -19.95 10.84 -23.24
CA ILE A 150 -19.71 11.21 -21.84
C ILE A 150 -18.32 11.83 -21.70
N ALA A 151 -18.22 12.87 -20.87
CA ALA A 151 -16.96 13.51 -20.49
C ALA A 151 -16.86 13.58 -18.96
N ILE A 152 -15.67 13.34 -18.43
CA ILE A 152 -15.34 13.51 -17.01
C ILE A 152 -14.11 14.41 -16.91
N ARG A 153 -14.21 15.50 -16.15
CA ARG A 153 -13.08 16.31 -15.69
C ARG A 153 -12.67 15.79 -14.31
N VAL A 154 -11.38 15.60 -14.07
CA VAL A 154 -10.83 15.20 -12.77
C VAL A 154 -9.80 16.25 -12.37
N ASP A 155 -9.97 16.85 -11.19
CA ASP A 155 -9.26 18.07 -10.80
C ASP A 155 -8.47 17.85 -9.51
N ASN A 156 -7.21 17.46 -9.66
CA ASN A 156 -6.24 17.43 -8.59
C ASN A 156 -5.17 18.52 -8.80
N SER A 157 -5.60 19.73 -9.20
CA SER A 157 -4.71 20.90 -9.33
C SER A 157 -4.36 21.55 -7.98
N LEU A 158 -5.17 21.29 -6.95
CA LEU A 158 -4.96 21.77 -5.59
C LEU A 158 -4.25 20.69 -4.75
N GLU A 159 -2.92 20.79 -4.71
CA GLU A 159 -2.04 19.81 -4.04
C GLU A 159 -1.20 20.47 -2.92
N PRO A 160 -0.64 19.68 -1.99
CA PRO A 160 -0.92 18.27 -1.72
C PRO A 160 -2.30 18.03 -1.10
N SER A 161 -3.05 17.08 -1.65
CA SER A 161 -4.42 16.72 -1.23
C SER A 161 -4.52 15.51 -0.27
N ALA A 162 -3.41 14.85 0.04
CA ALA A 162 -3.31 13.83 1.10
C ALA A 162 -1.91 13.83 1.76
N ARG A 163 -1.75 13.10 2.87
CA ARG A 163 -0.45 12.90 3.54
C ARG A 163 0.44 11.86 2.82
N TRP A 164 -0.19 10.91 2.14
CA TRP A 164 0.43 9.82 1.37
C TRP A 164 0.27 10.05 -0.14
N TYR A 165 0.91 9.19 -0.96
CA TYR A 165 0.67 9.15 -2.40
C TYR A 165 -0.74 8.63 -2.70
N HIS A 166 -1.44 9.40 -3.53
CA HIS A 166 -2.81 9.13 -3.94
C HIS A 166 -2.89 9.17 -5.48
N PRO A 167 -3.81 8.40 -6.08
CA PRO A 167 -3.95 8.34 -7.54
C PRO A 167 -4.47 9.65 -8.10
N CYS A 168 -4.22 9.89 -9.39
CA CYS A 168 -4.92 10.95 -10.13
C CYS A 168 -5.67 10.34 -11.31
N GLY A 169 -7.00 10.36 -11.26
CA GLY A 169 -7.86 9.85 -12.32
C GLY A 169 -8.99 8.90 -11.89
N ILE A 170 -9.54 8.21 -12.89
CA ILE A 170 -10.53 7.13 -12.72
C ILE A 170 -9.78 5.85 -12.34
N TYR A 171 -9.35 5.77 -11.08
CA TYR A 171 -8.49 4.69 -10.55
C TYR A 171 -9.26 3.40 -10.19
N ALA A 172 -10.58 3.36 -10.39
CA ALA A 172 -11.45 2.23 -10.08
C ALA A 172 -12.42 1.93 -11.23
N ALA A 173 -13.18 0.84 -11.12
CA ALA A 173 -14.06 0.38 -12.19
C ALA A 173 -15.25 1.34 -12.45
N VAL A 174 -15.73 1.33 -13.69
CA VAL A 174 -16.90 2.09 -14.15
C VAL A 174 -17.91 1.12 -14.77
N ARG A 175 -19.18 1.21 -14.39
CA ARG A 175 -20.27 0.35 -14.91
C ARG A 175 -21.45 1.20 -15.38
N LEU A 176 -22.11 0.77 -16.45
CA LEU A 176 -23.48 1.19 -16.74
C LEU A 176 -24.44 0.16 -16.14
N ILE A 177 -25.51 0.63 -15.49
CA ILE A 177 -26.56 -0.23 -14.92
C ILE A 177 -27.90 0.19 -15.52
N GLU A 178 -28.47 -0.67 -16.37
CA GLU A 178 -29.85 -0.52 -16.86
C GLU A 178 -30.83 -1.26 -15.94
N VAL A 179 -31.93 -0.62 -15.55
CA VAL A 179 -33.03 -1.22 -14.77
C VAL A 179 -34.40 -0.69 -15.22
N ASN A 180 -35.48 -1.41 -14.94
CA ASN A 180 -36.84 -0.93 -15.22
C ASN A 180 -37.22 0.28 -14.34
N ASN A 181 -38.24 1.05 -14.76
CA ASN A 181 -38.69 2.24 -14.03
C ASN A 181 -39.08 1.97 -12.56
N SER A 182 -39.66 0.80 -12.28
CA SER A 182 -39.74 0.23 -10.93
C SER A 182 -38.55 -0.73 -10.71
N HIS A 183 -37.73 -0.51 -9.69
CA HIS A 183 -36.55 -1.35 -9.40
C HIS A 183 -36.16 -1.33 -7.91
N ILE A 184 -35.25 -2.22 -7.51
CA ILE A 184 -34.61 -2.26 -6.19
C ILE A 184 -33.58 -1.14 -6.14
N ALA A 185 -33.69 -0.26 -5.15
CA ALA A 185 -32.89 0.96 -5.06
C ALA A 185 -31.37 0.67 -4.99
N PRO A 186 -30.52 1.58 -5.52
CA PRO A 186 -29.10 1.57 -5.24
C PRO A 186 -28.81 1.45 -3.74
N ASN A 187 -27.97 0.48 -3.36
CA ASN A 187 -27.63 0.13 -1.96
C ASN A 187 -28.85 -0.21 -1.06
N GLY A 188 -30.01 -0.47 -1.67
CA GLY A 188 -31.32 -0.60 -1.00
C GLY A 188 -31.59 -1.95 -0.35
N VAL A 189 -30.71 -2.94 -0.48
CA VAL A 189 -30.81 -4.23 0.23
C VAL A 189 -29.96 -4.18 1.49
N PHE A 190 -30.54 -4.53 2.65
CA PHE A 190 -29.80 -4.71 3.90
C PHE A 190 -30.18 -6.06 4.53
N VAL A 191 -29.17 -6.92 4.68
CA VAL A 191 -29.28 -8.27 5.21
C VAL A 191 -28.70 -8.30 6.62
N THR A 192 -29.50 -8.68 7.62
CA THR A 192 -29.05 -8.86 9.00
C THR A 192 -29.40 -10.25 9.52
N THR A 193 -28.65 -10.72 10.52
CA THR A 193 -28.76 -12.08 11.09
C THR A 193 -29.05 -12.02 12.60
N PRO A 194 -30.21 -11.47 13.02
CA PRO A 194 -30.45 -11.02 14.40
C PRO A 194 -30.52 -12.15 15.45
N LYS A 195 -30.59 -13.42 15.03
CA LYS A 195 -30.45 -14.58 15.91
C LYS A 195 -29.70 -15.69 15.19
N ILE A 196 -28.61 -16.18 15.80
CA ILE A 196 -27.80 -17.29 15.28
C ILE A 196 -27.69 -18.37 16.37
N GLU A 197 -28.12 -19.59 16.03
CA GLU A 197 -28.04 -20.79 16.87
C GLU A 197 -27.44 -21.95 16.03
N HIS A 198 -26.93 -23.00 16.69
CA HIS A 198 -26.30 -24.13 15.99
C HIS A 198 -27.29 -24.93 15.08
N SER A 199 -28.58 -24.90 15.38
CA SER A 199 -29.63 -25.52 14.57
C SER A 199 -30.17 -24.62 13.46
N GLN A 200 -30.12 -23.29 13.63
CA GLN A 200 -30.83 -22.34 12.79
C GLN A 200 -30.30 -20.92 12.96
N ALA A 201 -30.38 -20.09 11.93
CA ALA A 201 -30.30 -18.64 12.08
C ALA A 201 -31.49 -17.95 11.40
N SER A 202 -31.99 -16.88 12.01
CA SER A 202 -32.92 -15.97 11.34
C SER A 202 -32.14 -14.99 10.46
N VAL A 203 -32.74 -14.66 9.32
CA VAL A 203 -32.23 -13.67 8.36
C VAL A 203 -33.33 -12.67 8.08
N THR A 204 -33.08 -11.41 8.37
CA THR A 204 -33.97 -10.29 8.03
C THR A 204 -33.40 -9.59 6.81
N VAL A 205 -34.20 -9.49 5.75
CA VAL A 205 -33.85 -8.78 4.52
C VAL A 205 -34.78 -7.57 4.40
N LYS A 206 -34.22 -6.38 4.63
CA LYS A 206 -34.87 -5.10 4.32
C LYS A 206 -34.57 -4.76 2.85
N THR A 207 -35.54 -4.20 2.14
CA THR A 207 -35.39 -3.81 0.72
C THR A 207 -36.16 -2.53 0.42
N THR A 208 -35.45 -1.49 0.01
CA THR A 208 -36.00 -0.23 -0.49
C THR A 208 -36.11 -0.28 -2.02
N PHE A 209 -37.17 0.29 -2.58
CA PHE A 209 -37.48 0.30 -4.01
C PHE A 209 -37.63 1.73 -4.56
N VAL A 210 -37.33 1.89 -5.85
CA VAL A 210 -37.61 3.11 -6.62
C VAL A 210 -38.86 2.86 -7.47
N ASN A 211 -39.83 3.78 -7.38
CA ASN A 211 -41.12 3.74 -8.10
C ASN A 211 -41.83 2.36 -8.05
N ALA A 212 -41.72 1.62 -6.94
CA ALA A 212 -42.60 0.49 -6.71
C ALA A 212 -44.05 0.98 -6.56
N SER A 213 -45.00 0.10 -6.84
CA SER A 213 -46.43 0.39 -6.79
C SER A 213 -47.14 -0.74 -6.06
N GLU A 214 -48.19 -0.38 -5.32
CA GLU A 214 -49.06 -1.30 -4.61
C GLU A 214 -49.47 -2.49 -5.50
N GLY A 215 -49.42 -3.71 -4.93
CA GLY A 215 -49.79 -4.94 -5.62
C GLY A 215 -48.64 -5.68 -6.32
N LYS A 216 -47.43 -5.11 -6.40
CA LYS A 216 -46.20 -5.85 -6.74
C LYS A 216 -45.75 -6.73 -5.57
N GLU A 217 -44.87 -7.69 -5.84
CA GLU A 217 -44.36 -8.63 -4.84
C GLU A 217 -42.83 -8.54 -4.72
N CYS A 218 -42.33 -8.56 -3.48
CA CYS A 218 -40.93 -8.79 -3.16
C CYS A 218 -40.74 -10.28 -2.92
N LYS A 219 -39.84 -10.91 -3.70
CA LYS A 219 -39.45 -12.30 -3.53
C LYS A 219 -37.98 -12.36 -3.11
N VAL A 220 -37.72 -12.93 -1.95
CA VAL A 220 -36.38 -13.16 -1.42
C VAL A 220 -36.07 -14.67 -1.46
N SER A 221 -34.83 -15.04 -1.76
CA SER A 221 -34.36 -16.42 -1.75
C SER A 221 -32.91 -16.48 -1.28
N ILE A 222 -32.59 -17.35 -0.34
CA ILE A 222 -31.22 -17.49 0.20
C ILE A 222 -30.58 -18.73 -0.39
N LEU A 223 -29.36 -18.57 -0.91
CA LEU A 223 -28.54 -19.61 -1.53
C LEU A 223 -27.27 -19.84 -0.68
N SER A 224 -26.79 -21.09 -0.65
CA SER A 224 -25.46 -21.41 -0.14
C SER A 224 -24.36 -21.02 -1.14
N SER A 225 -23.09 -21.08 -0.73
CA SER A 225 -21.93 -20.86 -1.61
C SER A 225 -21.91 -21.80 -2.83
N GLU A 226 -22.47 -23.00 -2.71
CA GLU A 226 -22.61 -23.96 -3.80
C GLU A 226 -23.84 -23.68 -4.72
N GLY A 227 -24.52 -22.54 -4.55
CA GLY A 227 -25.66 -22.10 -5.35
C GLY A 227 -27.00 -22.78 -5.03
N LYS A 228 -27.06 -23.64 -4.01
CA LYS A 228 -28.29 -24.34 -3.60
C LYS A 228 -29.23 -23.37 -2.88
N VAL A 229 -30.45 -23.20 -3.38
CA VAL A 229 -31.52 -22.50 -2.64
C VAL A 229 -31.84 -23.25 -1.35
N LEU A 230 -31.74 -22.55 -0.22
CA LEU A 230 -31.99 -23.08 1.13
C LEU A 230 -33.40 -22.73 1.60
N THR A 231 -33.79 -21.47 1.42
CA THR A 231 -35.10 -20.93 1.82
C THR A 231 -35.55 -19.83 0.87
N LYS A 232 -36.85 -19.53 0.84
CA LYS A 232 -37.45 -18.47 0.01
C LYS A 232 -38.79 -18.00 0.59
N THR A 233 -39.04 -16.71 0.48
CA THR A 233 -40.29 -16.07 0.92
C THR A 233 -40.75 -15.07 -0.14
N ILE A 234 -42.06 -14.87 -0.25
CA ILE A 234 -42.68 -13.86 -1.13
C ILE A 234 -43.65 -13.05 -0.28
N GLN A 235 -43.58 -11.73 -0.39
CA GLN A 235 -44.47 -10.79 0.31
C GLN A 235 -44.93 -9.70 -0.65
N LYS A 236 -46.16 -9.20 -0.47
CA LYS A 236 -46.63 -8.04 -1.23
C LYS A 236 -45.93 -6.75 -0.77
N ILE A 237 -45.77 -5.84 -1.72
CA ILE A 237 -45.18 -4.52 -1.50
C ILE A 237 -46.34 -3.55 -1.27
N GLU A 238 -46.34 -2.94 -0.08
CA GLU A 238 -47.38 -2.01 0.39
C GLU A 238 -46.92 -0.55 0.31
N ASP A 239 -45.61 -0.29 0.36
CA ASP A 239 -44.95 1.01 0.22
C ASP A 239 -43.59 0.83 -0.51
N LEU A 240 -42.75 1.86 -0.62
CA LEU A 240 -41.41 1.80 -1.19
C LEU A 240 -40.41 0.95 -0.39
N GLU A 241 -40.82 0.31 0.72
CA GLU A 241 -39.99 -0.62 1.50
C GLU A 241 -40.68 -1.97 1.73
N SER A 242 -39.87 -3.02 1.92
CA SER A 242 -40.32 -4.33 2.37
C SER A 242 -39.30 -4.91 3.36
N THR A 243 -39.78 -5.61 4.38
CA THR A 243 -38.94 -6.35 5.35
C THR A 243 -39.42 -7.79 5.42
N ILE A 244 -38.60 -8.71 4.93
CA ILE A 244 -38.90 -10.14 4.89
C ILE A 244 -37.99 -10.88 5.88
N ASN A 245 -38.57 -11.77 6.68
CA ASN A 245 -37.83 -12.68 7.55
C ASN A 245 -37.80 -14.09 6.95
N LEU A 246 -36.66 -14.75 7.04
CA LEU A 246 -36.42 -16.13 6.62
C LEU A 246 -35.59 -16.86 7.68
N GLU A 247 -35.58 -18.19 7.63
CA GLU A 247 -34.76 -19.04 8.50
C GLU A 247 -33.85 -19.94 7.65
N VAL A 248 -32.62 -20.14 8.11
CA VAL A 248 -31.62 -21.03 7.51
C VAL A 248 -31.22 -22.08 8.53
N GLU A 249 -31.57 -23.34 8.26
CA GLU A 249 -31.14 -24.49 9.05
C GLU A 249 -29.62 -24.68 8.99
N HIS A 250 -29.00 -25.05 10.12
CA HIS A 250 -27.58 -25.36 10.26
C HIS A 250 -26.62 -24.40 9.52
N PRO A 251 -26.64 -23.10 9.88
CA PRO A 251 -25.79 -22.10 9.24
C PRO A 251 -24.30 -22.40 9.49
N LYS A 252 -23.49 -22.44 8.44
CA LYS A 252 -22.03 -22.43 8.54
C LYS A 252 -21.60 -20.99 8.86
N LEU A 253 -20.86 -20.79 9.94
CA LEU A 253 -20.41 -19.46 10.33
C LEU A 253 -19.24 -18.99 9.47
N TRP A 254 -19.15 -17.68 9.26
CA TRP A 254 -18.02 -17.01 8.63
C TRP A 254 -16.95 -16.69 9.69
N SER A 255 -15.70 -17.01 9.40
CA SER A 255 -14.52 -16.54 10.14
C SER A 255 -13.32 -16.32 9.20
N PRO A 256 -12.24 -15.67 9.67
CA PRO A 256 -10.98 -15.57 8.94
C PRO A 256 -10.31 -16.91 8.56
N GLU A 257 -10.76 -18.02 9.13
CA GLU A 257 -10.28 -19.39 8.90
C GLU A 257 -11.29 -20.20 8.09
N THR A 258 -12.59 -19.91 8.22
CA THR A 258 -13.67 -20.54 7.46
C THR A 258 -14.64 -19.49 6.90
N PRO A 259 -14.30 -18.81 5.80
CA PRO A 259 -15.13 -17.76 5.19
C PRO A 259 -16.36 -18.33 4.46
N ASN A 260 -17.34 -18.82 5.21
CA ASN A 260 -18.58 -19.36 4.65
C ASN A 260 -19.52 -18.22 4.22
N LEU A 261 -19.65 -18.03 2.91
CA LEU A 261 -20.53 -17.02 2.31
C LEU A 261 -21.84 -17.61 1.79
N TYR A 262 -22.87 -16.77 1.81
CA TYR A 262 -24.23 -17.03 1.36
C TYR A 262 -24.68 -15.89 0.45
N LYS A 263 -25.70 -16.13 -0.38
CA LYS A 263 -26.23 -15.13 -1.31
C LYS A 263 -27.73 -14.94 -1.12
N VAL A 264 -28.15 -13.69 -0.90
CA VAL A 264 -29.55 -13.27 -0.98
C VAL A 264 -29.84 -12.88 -2.42
N ILE A 265 -30.87 -13.49 -3.01
CA ILE A 265 -31.43 -13.11 -4.30
C ILE A 265 -32.75 -12.40 -4.02
N THR A 266 -32.75 -11.08 -4.15
CA THR A 266 -33.91 -10.21 -3.96
C THR A 266 -34.50 -9.88 -5.33
N GLN A 267 -35.79 -10.13 -5.52
CA GLN A 267 -36.50 -9.95 -6.79
C GLN A 267 -37.74 -9.08 -6.60
N LEU A 268 -37.88 -8.04 -7.42
CA LEU A 268 -39.14 -7.30 -7.60
C LEU A 268 -39.97 -8.01 -8.66
N VAL A 269 -41.25 -8.30 -8.38
CA VAL A 269 -42.12 -9.13 -9.23
C VAL A 269 -43.47 -8.44 -9.50
N ASP A 270 -43.95 -8.57 -10.73
CA ASP A 270 -45.28 -8.17 -11.19
C ASP A 270 -46.00 -9.39 -11.79
N GLY A 271 -46.96 -9.94 -11.03
CA GLY A 271 -47.73 -11.14 -11.35
C GLY A 271 -46.88 -12.41 -11.49
N LYS A 272 -46.27 -12.60 -12.67
CA LYS A 272 -45.34 -13.71 -12.98
C LYS A 272 -44.02 -13.26 -13.59
N LYS A 273 -43.85 -11.94 -13.81
CA LYS A 273 -42.66 -11.35 -14.42
C LYS A 273 -41.77 -10.76 -13.32
N VAL A 274 -40.52 -11.18 -13.24
CA VAL A 274 -39.50 -10.45 -12.49
C VAL A 274 -39.22 -9.13 -13.22
N ILE A 275 -39.20 -8.02 -12.49
CA ILE A 275 -38.97 -6.65 -12.99
C ILE A 275 -37.52 -6.22 -12.73
N ASP A 276 -36.96 -6.63 -11.61
CA ASP A 276 -35.58 -6.36 -11.22
C ASP A 276 -35.09 -7.46 -10.26
N GLN A 277 -33.79 -7.69 -10.24
CA GLN A 277 -33.12 -8.61 -9.34
C GLN A 277 -31.80 -8.01 -8.87
N VAL A 278 -31.55 -8.09 -7.56
CA VAL A 278 -30.26 -7.82 -6.93
C VAL A 278 -29.77 -9.08 -6.23
N GLU A 279 -28.49 -9.39 -6.40
CA GLU A 279 -27.77 -10.38 -5.62
C GLU A 279 -27.00 -9.66 -4.51
N THR A 280 -26.96 -10.24 -3.31
CA THR A 280 -26.25 -9.66 -2.16
C THR A 280 -25.56 -10.75 -1.38
N THR A 281 -24.22 -10.74 -1.40
CA THR A 281 -23.38 -11.63 -0.59
C THR A 281 -23.48 -11.24 0.89
N PHE A 282 -23.49 -12.23 1.78
CA PHE A 282 -23.44 -12.05 3.24
C PHE A 282 -22.84 -13.30 3.91
N GLY A 283 -22.58 -13.21 5.22
CA GLY A 283 -22.13 -14.34 6.03
C GLY A 283 -22.72 -14.31 7.44
N PHE A 284 -22.85 -15.49 8.07
CA PHE A 284 -23.31 -15.60 9.45
C PHE A 284 -22.12 -15.46 10.41
N LYS A 285 -22.06 -14.37 11.19
CA LYS A 285 -21.09 -14.24 12.28
C LYS A 285 -21.72 -13.61 13.52
N THR A 286 -21.29 -14.00 14.71
CA THR A 286 -21.57 -13.24 15.94
C THR A 286 -20.32 -12.49 16.38
N VAL A 287 -20.47 -11.21 16.68
CA VAL A 287 -19.40 -10.35 17.22
C VAL A 287 -19.82 -9.89 18.61
N LYS A 288 -18.89 -9.96 19.56
CA LYS A 288 -19.08 -9.47 20.93
C LYS A 288 -17.78 -8.83 21.41
N TRP A 289 -17.90 -7.83 22.26
CA TRP A 289 -16.76 -7.22 22.96
C TRP A 289 -16.99 -7.26 24.46
N GLU A 290 -15.91 -7.40 25.22
CA GLU A 290 -15.90 -7.33 26.68
C GLU A 290 -14.68 -6.54 27.15
N THR A 291 -14.85 -5.56 28.03
CA THR A 291 -13.74 -4.71 28.51
C THR A 291 -12.62 -5.47 29.23
N LYS A 292 -12.91 -6.69 29.72
CA LYS A 292 -11.94 -7.54 30.44
C LYS A 292 -11.21 -8.56 29.58
N THR A 293 -11.74 -8.90 28.40
CA THR A 293 -11.25 -10.01 27.57
C THR A 293 -11.10 -9.66 26.08
N GLY A 294 -11.51 -8.45 25.67
CA GLY A 294 -11.33 -7.94 24.31
C GLY A 294 -12.40 -8.42 23.33
N PHE A 295 -11.98 -8.83 22.14
CA PHE A 295 -12.83 -9.21 21.01
C PHE A 295 -13.21 -10.70 21.02
N TRP A 296 -14.46 -10.98 20.67
CA TRP A 296 -15.00 -12.32 20.51
C TRP A 296 -15.71 -12.46 19.16
N LEU A 297 -15.40 -13.55 18.45
CA LEU A 297 -16.00 -13.93 17.18
C LEU A 297 -16.58 -15.34 17.31
N ASN A 298 -17.84 -15.53 16.94
CA ASN A 298 -18.53 -16.83 16.89
C ASN A 298 -18.55 -17.60 18.24
N GLY A 299 -18.31 -16.92 19.36
CA GLY A 299 -18.22 -17.50 20.70
C GLY A 299 -16.79 -17.80 21.18
N GLU A 300 -15.77 -17.58 20.36
CA GLU A 300 -14.35 -17.72 20.72
C GLU A 300 -13.69 -16.36 20.96
N ASN A 301 -12.73 -16.31 21.89
CA ASN A 301 -11.95 -15.10 22.15
C ASN A 301 -10.79 -15.00 21.16
N VAL A 302 -10.72 -13.91 20.39
CA VAL A 302 -9.81 -13.79 19.24
C VAL A 302 -9.04 -12.48 19.33
N LYS A 303 -7.70 -12.56 19.31
CA LYS A 303 -6.85 -11.38 19.13
C LYS A 303 -6.91 -10.93 17.66
N LEU A 304 -7.15 -9.64 17.44
CA LEU A 304 -7.10 -9.02 16.13
C LEU A 304 -5.63 -8.80 15.73
N LYS A 305 -5.20 -9.61 14.77
CA LYS A 305 -3.87 -9.65 14.14
C LYS A 305 -3.95 -8.83 12.86
N GLY A 306 -3.84 -7.51 13.01
CA GLY A 306 -4.15 -6.54 11.97
C GLY A 306 -2.94 -5.93 11.28
N VAL A 307 -3.19 -5.37 10.09
CA VAL A 307 -2.31 -4.43 9.39
C VAL A 307 -3.12 -3.21 8.95
N CYS A 308 -2.55 -2.02 9.11
CA CYS A 308 -2.96 -0.85 8.35
C CYS A 308 -2.40 -0.97 6.93
N GLU A 309 -3.20 -0.59 5.93
CA GLU A 309 -2.87 -0.79 4.53
C GLU A 309 -3.49 0.32 3.66
N HIS A 310 -2.66 1.15 3.06
CA HIS A 310 -3.11 2.11 2.05
C HIS A 310 -3.61 1.39 0.79
N TRP A 311 -4.57 1.98 0.09
CA TRP A 311 -5.04 1.45 -1.19
C TRP A 311 -3.86 1.32 -2.19
N GLU A 312 -3.06 2.37 -2.30
CA GLU A 312 -1.93 2.54 -3.21
C GLU A 312 -0.68 1.74 -2.82
N GLY A 313 -0.68 1.08 -1.66
CA GLY A 313 0.45 0.30 -1.16
C GLY A 313 0.77 -0.91 -2.05
N GLY A 314 1.75 -0.80 -2.94
CA GLY A 314 2.13 -1.86 -3.86
C GLY A 314 2.52 -1.35 -5.24
N PRO A 315 2.66 -2.24 -6.24
CA PRO A 315 3.45 -1.96 -7.43
C PRO A 315 2.69 -1.22 -8.56
N VAL A 316 1.48 -0.71 -8.35
CA VAL A 316 0.59 -0.19 -9.43
C VAL A 316 0.03 1.21 -9.21
N GLY A 317 0.48 1.91 -8.17
CA GLY A 317 -0.21 3.14 -7.71
C GLY A 317 -1.63 2.81 -7.25
N GLY A 318 -2.61 3.65 -7.59
CA GLY A 318 -4.02 3.36 -7.27
C GLY A 318 -4.75 2.47 -8.28
N ALA A 319 -4.19 2.20 -9.46
CA ALA A 319 -4.88 1.54 -10.58
C ALA A 319 -4.91 0.00 -10.47
N TRP A 320 -5.53 -0.54 -9.41
CA TRP A 320 -5.60 -1.99 -9.18
C TRP A 320 -6.61 -2.72 -10.06
N THR A 321 -6.21 -3.88 -10.58
CA THR A 321 -7.15 -4.90 -11.08
C THR A 321 -7.48 -5.90 -9.98
N LYS A 322 -8.69 -6.49 -10.01
CA LYS A 322 -9.13 -7.46 -8.99
C LYS A 322 -8.16 -8.66 -8.81
N PRO A 323 -7.58 -9.26 -9.87
CA PRO A 323 -6.57 -10.31 -9.74
C PRO A 323 -5.31 -9.86 -8.98
N MET A 324 -4.82 -8.65 -9.26
CA MET A 324 -3.63 -8.10 -8.59
C MET A 324 -3.92 -7.71 -7.13
N LEU A 325 -5.10 -7.15 -6.85
CA LEU A 325 -5.54 -6.86 -5.49
C LEU A 325 -5.70 -8.15 -4.67
N ARG A 326 -6.24 -9.22 -5.27
CA ARG A 326 -6.31 -10.54 -4.62
C ARG A 326 -4.93 -11.08 -4.30
N TRP A 327 -3.94 -10.88 -5.17
CA TRP A 327 -2.56 -11.23 -4.87
C TRP A 327 -1.96 -10.40 -3.72
N LYS A 328 -2.22 -9.08 -3.63
CA LYS A 328 -1.83 -8.22 -2.50
C LYS A 328 -2.43 -8.74 -1.19
N LEU A 329 -3.76 -8.89 -1.15
CA LEU A 329 -4.48 -9.30 0.06
C LEU A 329 -4.16 -10.74 0.50
N GLN A 330 -3.97 -11.68 -0.45
CA GLN A 330 -3.48 -13.02 -0.13
C GLN A 330 -2.01 -12.99 0.36
N SER A 331 -1.16 -12.12 -0.18
CA SER A 331 0.23 -11.97 0.29
C SER A 331 0.30 -11.46 1.73
N LEU A 332 -0.65 -10.63 2.16
CA LEU A 332 -0.85 -10.27 3.57
C LEU A 332 -1.42 -11.43 4.37
N LYS A 333 -2.47 -12.11 3.89
CA LYS A 333 -3.09 -13.27 4.56
C LYS A 333 -2.08 -14.39 4.87
N ASP A 334 -1.13 -14.62 3.97
CA ASP A 334 0.02 -15.53 4.15
C ASP A 334 0.90 -15.20 5.39
N MET A 335 0.87 -13.97 5.90
CA MET A 335 1.57 -13.54 7.11
C MET A 335 0.88 -14.03 8.40
N GLY A 336 -0.36 -14.50 8.29
CA GLY A 336 -1.19 -14.90 9.43
C GLY A 336 -2.10 -13.81 9.98
N ILE A 337 -2.31 -12.69 9.25
CA ILE A 337 -3.32 -11.71 9.64
C ILE A 337 -4.72 -12.33 9.65
N ASN A 338 -5.56 -11.83 10.55
CA ASN A 338 -6.99 -12.08 10.55
C ASN A 338 -7.82 -10.81 10.38
N ALA A 339 -7.20 -9.62 10.41
CA ALA A 339 -7.84 -8.34 10.21
C ALA A 339 -7.04 -7.38 9.31
N ILE A 340 -7.70 -6.37 8.74
CA ILE A 340 -7.12 -5.28 7.94
C ILE A 340 -7.88 -3.97 8.18
N ARG A 341 -7.18 -2.83 8.10
CA ARG A 341 -7.73 -1.46 8.15
C ARG A 341 -7.29 -0.71 6.88
N PRO A 342 -8.22 -0.22 6.03
CA PRO A 342 -7.90 0.55 4.84
C PRO A 342 -7.62 2.01 5.24
N SER A 343 -6.44 2.23 5.81
CA SER A 343 -6.02 3.55 6.27
C SER A 343 -5.89 4.52 5.07
N HIS A 344 -6.59 5.65 4.98
CA HIS A 344 -7.60 6.21 5.90
C HIS A 344 -8.87 6.59 5.13
N ASN A 345 -9.37 5.65 4.33
CA ASN A 345 -10.42 5.90 3.34
C ASN A 345 -11.12 4.63 2.87
N PRO A 346 -12.36 4.74 2.36
CA PRO A 346 -13.03 3.60 1.75
C PRO A 346 -12.24 3.13 0.53
N THR A 347 -12.38 1.87 0.20
CA THR A 347 -11.77 1.27 -1.00
C THR A 347 -12.85 1.00 -2.05
N PRO A 348 -12.47 0.72 -3.32
CA PRO A 348 -13.39 0.19 -4.31
C PRO A 348 -14.00 -1.16 -3.87
N PRO A 349 -15.29 -1.46 -4.19
CA PRO A 349 -16.03 -2.61 -3.66
C PRO A 349 -15.31 -3.96 -3.70
N MET A 350 -14.51 -4.20 -4.75
CA MET A 350 -13.77 -5.45 -4.93
C MET A 350 -12.76 -5.77 -3.82
N PHE A 351 -12.34 -4.81 -2.99
CA PHE A 351 -11.55 -5.07 -1.78
C PHE A 351 -12.35 -5.88 -0.76
N TYR A 352 -13.59 -5.48 -0.49
CA TYR A 352 -14.47 -6.12 0.49
C TYR A 352 -14.96 -7.48 0.01
N ASP A 353 -15.24 -7.63 -1.29
CA ASP A 353 -15.48 -8.94 -1.92
C ASP A 353 -14.33 -9.92 -1.63
N ILE A 354 -13.09 -9.50 -1.86
CA ILE A 354 -11.91 -10.36 -1.60
C ILE A 354 -11.77 -10.63 -0.10
N CYS A 355 -11.99 -9.65 0.78
CA CYS A 355 -11.89 -9.84 2.23
C CYS A 355 -12.97 -10.81 2.78
N ASP A 356 -14.19 -10.74 2.24
CA ASP A 356 -15.27 -11.69 2.50
C ASP A 356 -14.86 -13.12 2.10
N GLU A 357 -14.23 -13.29 0.94
CA GLU A 357 -13.87 -14.59 0.37
C GLU A 357 -12.61 -15.23 0.97
N ILE A 358 -11.54 -14.46 1.25
CA ILE A 358 -10.28 -14.98 1.79
C ILE A 358 -10.23 -14.97 3.33
N GLY A 359 -11.28 -14.45 3.97
CA GLY A 359 -11.40 -14.37 5.42
C GLY A 359 -10.49 -13.32 6.03
N LEU A 360 -10.78 -12.04 5.81
CA LEU A 360 -10.18 -10.92 6.56
C LEU A 360 -11.30 -10.14 7.25
N LEU A 361 -11.15 -9.88 8.55
CA LEU A 361 -11.99 -8.93 9.28
C LEU A 361 -11.60 -7.50 8.86
N VAL A 362 -12.56 -6.67 8.47
CA VAL A 362 -12.30 -5.30 8.04
C VAL A 362 -12.78 -4.32 9.11
N MET A 363 -11.85 -3.52 9.63
CA MET A 363 -12.18 -2.25 10.29
C MET A 363 -12.21 -1.22 9.16
N ASP A 364 -13.39 -0.93 8.62
CA ASP A 364 -13.50 -0.06 7.46
C ASP A 364 -13.43 1.40 7.91
N GLU A 365 -12.77 2.28 7.15
CA GLU A 365 -12.46 3.65 7.59
C GLU A 365 -12.83 4.68 6.52
N ILE A 366 -13.53 5.76 6.90
CA ILE A 366 -13.99 6.76 5.91
C ILE A 366 -13.15 8.04 5.84
N PHE A 367 -12.52 8.51 6.91
CA PHE A 367 -11.79 9.79 6.90
C PHE A 367 -10.43 9.69 7.60
N ASP A 368 -9.45 10.44 7.09
CA ASP A 368 -8.28 10.86 7.86
C ASP A 368 -8.71 11.99 8.80
N GLY A 369 -8.72 13.24 8.32
CA GLY A 369 -9.22 14.40 9.07
C GLY A 369 -10.70 14.71 8.86
N TRP A 370 -11.38 15.17 9.92
CA TRP A 370 -12.64 15.94 9.82
C TRP A 370 -12.40 17.42 9.52
N HIS A 371 -11.14 17.82 9.56
CA HIS A 371 -10.61 19.13 9.21
C HIS A 371 -9.29 18.91 8.46
N LYS A 372 -8.67 20.00 8.01
CA LYS A 372 -7.42 19.99 7.26
C LYS A 372 -6.26 19.31 8.02
N LYS A 373 -5.77 18.17 7.52
CA LYS A 373 -4.46 17.55 7.88
C LYS A 373 -3.40 17.81 6.79
N ALA A 374 -3.72 17.62 5.52
CA ALA A 374 -2.85 17.99 4.38
C ALA A 374 -3.27 19.32 3.73
N PRO A 375 -2.39 20.04 3.01
CA PRO A 375 -2.63 21.41 2.54
C PRO A 375 -3.99 21.67 1.85
N GLN A 376 -4.46 20.71 1.03
CA GLN A 376 -5.67 20.79 0.22
C GLN A 376 -6.52 19.50 0.31
N ASP A 377 -6.61 18.85 1.46
CA ASP A 377 -7.36 17.58 1.58
C ASP A 377 -8.90 17.73 1.57
N TYR A 378 -9.61 16.61 1.69
CA TYR A 378 -11.08 16.59 1.82
C TYR A 378 -11.60 17.38 3.03
N GLY A 379 -10.88 17.35 4.15
CA GLY A 379 -11.16 18.14 5.35
C GLY A 379 -11.09 19.64 5.08
N LYS A 380 -10.22 20.08 4.17
CA LYS A 380 -10.13 21.47 3.70
C LYS A 380 -11.12 21.80 2.59
N GLN A 381 -11.35 20.88 1.63
CA GLN A 381 -12.07 21.16 0.39
C GLN A 381 -13.58 20.95 0.47
N ALA A 382 -14.08 19.99 1.26
CA ALA A 382 -15.46 19.52 1.08
C ALA A 382 -16.20 18.96 2.32
N PHE A 383 -15.50 18.57 3.40
CA PHE A 383 -16.09 17.84 4.54
C PHE A 383 -17.45 18.40 5.01
N ASP A 384 -17.51 19.68 5.40
CA ASP A 384 -18.71 20.36 5.93
C ASP A 384 -19.97 20.20 5.07
N ALA A 385 -19.81 20.16 3.75
CA ALA A 385 -20.90 20.11 2.79
C ALA A 385 -21.22 18.68 2.28
N TRP A 386 -20.34 17.70 2.51
CA TRP A 386 -20.41 16.38 1.88
C TRP A 386 -20.43 15.19 2.83
N TRP A 387 -19.95 15.32 4.08
CA TRP A 387 -19.77 14.17 4.98
C TRP A 387 -21.04 13.33 5.18
N LYS A 388 -22.22 13.97 5.26
CA LYS A 388 -23.52 13.28 5.40
C LYS A 388 -23.83 12.39 4.20
N ARG A 389 -23.47 12.82 2.99
CA ARG A 389 -23.67 12.05 1.75
C ARG A 389 -22.63 10.93 1.61
N ASP A 390 -21.39 11.21 1.97
CA ASP A 390 -20.29 10.24 1.84
C ASP A 390 -20.42 9.10 2.87
N ILE A 391 -20.76 9.37 4.15
CA ILE A 391 -21.12 8.33 5.13
C ILE A 391 -22.34 7.52 4.68
N THR A 392 -23.36 8.18 4.09
CA THR A 392 -24.58 7.49 3.63
C THR A 392 -24.28 6.52 2.49
N GLU A 393 -23.51 6.95 1.48
CA GLU A 393 -23.11 6.08 0.37
C GLU A 393 -22.26 4.91 0.89
N TRP A 394 -21.25 5.19 1.71
CA TRP A 394 -20.31 4.21 2.28
C TRP A 394 -21.01 3.10 3.07
N ILE A 395 -21.68 3.42 4.17
CA ILE A 395 -22.30 2.40 5.03
C ILE A 395 -23.39 1.65 4.26
N THR A 396 -24.17 2.32 3.40
CA THR A 396 -25.22 1.60 2.64
C THR A 396 -24.65 0.66 1.58
N ARG A 397 -23.53 1.00 0.94
CA ARG A 397 -22.77 0.16 0.00
C ARG A 397 -22.27 -1.10 0.71
N ASP A 398 -21.63 -0.93 1.87
CA ASP A 398 -20.74 -1.96 2.42
C ASP A 398 -21.32 -2.78 3.59
N ARG A 399 -22.39 -2.32 4.25
CA ARG A 399 -22.98 -2.96 5.46
C ARG A 399 -23.39 -4.44 5.33
N ASN A 400 -23.47 -4.99 4.13
CA ASN A 400 -23.78 -6.42 3.93
C ASN A 400 -22.55 -7.33 4.04
N HIS A 401 -21.33 -6.79 3.94
CA HIS A 401 -20.10 -7.57 3.90
C HIS A 401 -19.84 -8.37 5.19
N ALA A 402 -19.44 -9.63 5.00
CA ALA A 402 -19.15 -10.58 6.06
C ALA A 402 -17.87 -10.22 6.83
N SER A 403 -16.90 -9.61 6.15
CA SER A 403 -15.63 -9.10 6.66
C SER A 403 -15.78 -7.95 7.65
N ILE A 404 -16.62 -6.95 7.34
CA ILE A 404 -16.69 -5.72 8.12
C ILE A 404 -17.26 -6.01 9.52
N PHE A 405 -16.56 -5.55 10.57
CA PHE A 405 -16.95 -5.75 11.97
C PHE A 405 -16.98 -4.46 12.81
N VAL A 406 -16.28 -3.40 12.38
CA VAL A 406 -16.23 -2.07 12.99
C VAL A 406 -16.17 -1.01 11.89
N TRP A 407 -16.83 0.12 12.13
CA TRP A 407 -16.73 1.33 11.31
C TRP A 407 -15.81 2.35 12.00
N SER A 408 -14.79 2.84 11.31
CA SER A 408 -13.90 3.91 11.78
C SER A 408 -14.25 5.23 11.10
N LEU A 409 -14.55 6.25 11.90
CA LEU A 409 -15.06 7.54 11.44
C LEU A 409 -13.97 8.59 11.21
N GLY A 410 -12.72 8.36 11.62
CA GLY A 410 -11.63 9.33 11.55
C GLY A 410 -10.27 8.76 11.98
N ASN A 411 -9.20 9.51 11.73
CA ASN A 411 -7.84 9.22 12.18
C ASN A 411 -7.08 10.49 12.62
N GLU A 412 -6.64 10.53 13.88
CA GLU A 412 -6.00 11.68 14.58
C GLU A 412 -6.73 13.00 14.35
N THR A 413 -8.04 12.99 14.59
CA THR A 413 -8.92 14.14 14.39
C THR A 413 -9.88 14.27 15.55
N HIS A 414 -10.05 15.51 16.03
CA HIS A 414 -10.95 15.86 17.12
C HIS A 414 -11.86 17.01 16.70
N SER A 415 -13.16 16.92 17.01
CA SER A 415 -14.17 17.96 16.74
C SER A 415 -15.52 17.59 17.36
N ASP A 416 -16.31 18.60 17.76
CA ASP A 416 -17.68 18.49 18.28
C ASP A 416 -18.68 17.81 17.31
N ILE A 417 -18.28 17.53 16.07
CA ILE A 417 -19.09 16.84 15.07
C ILE A 417 -19.22 15.33 15.33
N ALA A 418 -18.31 14.71 16.10
CA ALA A 418 -18.24 13.26 16.27
C ALA A 418 -19.57 12.59 16.72
N PRO A 419 -20.36 13.17 17.64
CA PRO A 419 -21.69 12.65 17.98
C PRO A 419 -22.67 12.63 16.80
N GLU A 420 -22.62 13.60 15.87
CA GLU A 420 -23.46 13.55 14.67
C GLU A 420 -23.00 12.47 13.70
N LEU A 421 -21.68 12.24 13.56
CA LEU A 421 -21.13 11.18 12.71
C LEU A 421 -21.60 9.79 13.19
N VAL A 422 -21.41 9.50 14.48
CA VAL A 422 -21.85 8.25 15.12
C VAL A 422 -23.37 8.08 15.03
N LYS A 423 -24.14 9.15 15.25
CA LYS A 423 -25.61 9.13 15.15
C LYS A 423 -26.09 8.84 13.73
N LEU A 424 -25.46 9.41 12.71
CA LEU A 424 -25.77 9.08 11.30
C LEU A 424 -25.41 7.63 11.01
N GLY A 425 -24.21 7.18 11.40
CA GLY A 425 -23.75 5.81 11.20
C GLY A 425 -24.72 4.76 11.73
N ARG A 426 -25.11 4.87 13.01
CA ARG A 426 -26.10 3.97 13.64
C ARG A 426 -27.48 3.96 12.96
N SER A 427 -27.85 5.03 12.25
CA SER A 427 -29.12 5.07 11.50
C SER A 427 -29.09 4.30 10.18
N LEU A 428 -27.89 3.94 9.71
CA LEU A 428 -27.63 3.24 8.43
C LEU A 428 -27.22 1.78 8.65
N ASP A 429 -26.51 1.51 9.74
CA ASP A 429 -26.19 0.19 10.28
C ASP A 429 -26.14 0.24 11.82
N ASP A 430 -27.09 -0.45 12.48
CA ASP A 430 -27.18 -0.61 13.93
C ASP A 430 -26.50 -1.91 14.44
N THR A 431 -25.92 -2.71 13.55
CA THR A 431 -25.36 -4.05 13.86
C THR A 431 -23.86 -4.06 14.17
N ARG A 432 -23.16 -2.93 13.98
CA ARG A 432 -21.71 -2.78 14.18
C ARG A 432 -21.39 -1.60 15.10
N LEU A 433 -20.19 -1.64 15.68
CA LEU A 433 -19.68 -0.61 16.58
C LEU A 433 -18.83 0.43 15.84
N PHE A 434 -18.80 1.65 16.37
CA PHE A 434 -18.07 2.79 15.82
C PHE A 434 -16.78 3.09 16.60
N THR A 435 -15.72 3.43 15.88
CA THR A 435 -14.41 3.84 16.41
C THR A 435 -13.88 5.06 15.65
N SER A 436 -12.77 5.62 16.11
CA SER A 436 -11.92 6.55 15.38
C SER A 436 -10.49 6.36 15.90
N GLY A 437 -9.49 6.36 15.02
CA GLY A 437 -8.10 6.17 15.43
C GLY A 437 -7.58 7.41 16.13
N ALA A 438 -7.37 7.36 17.45
CA ALA A 438 -6.91 8.51 18.25
C ALA A 438 -7.76 9.80 18.04
N GLY A 439 -9.09 9.67 18.00
CA GLY A 439 -10.03 10.80 17.86
C GLY A 439 -11.34 10.59 18.63
N ASN A 440 -11.78 11.56 19.44
CA ASN A 440 -13.04 11.60 20.21
C ASN A 440 -13.46 10.23 20.81
N SER A 441 -12.55 9.55 21.53
CA SER A 441 -12.80 8.22 22.12
C SER A 441 -13.96 8.21 23.15
N GLU A 442 -14.33 9.38 23.67
CA GLU A 442 -15.49 9.66 24.51
C GLU A 442 -16.84 9.50 23.78
N ASP A 443 -16.89 9.73 22.45
CA ASP A 443 -18.11 9.63 21.64
C ASP A 443 -18.26 8.26 20.92
N MET A 444 -17.15 7.56 20.70
CA MET A 444 -17.10 6.27 20.00
C MET A 444 -17.62 5.09 20.86
N ASP A 445 -17.97 3.96 20.25
CA ASP A 445 -18.24 2.72 21.00
C ASP A 445 -16.94 2.09 21.53
N ILE A 446 -15.88 2.17 20.73
CA ILE A 446 -14.58 1.54 20.98
C ILE A 446 -13.54 2.64 21.15
N THR A 447 -12.68 2.50 22.16
CA THR A 447 -11.50 3.34 22.33
C THR A 447 -10.41 2.88 21.38
N GLY A 448 -10.23 3.59 20.27
CA GLY A 448 -9.18 3.37 19.27
C GLY A 448 -7.96 4.27 19.52
N VAL A 449 -6.76 3.70 19.65
CA VAL A 449 -5.52 4.46 19.87
C VAL A 449 -4.41 4.05 18.91
N ASN A 450 -3.71 5.05 18.37
CA ASN A 450 -2.54 4.89 17.49
C ASN A 450 -1.25 4.71 18.33
N GLY A 451 -0.14 5.35 17.95
CA GLY A 451 1.20 5.14 18.52
C GLY A 451 1.33 5.36 20.03
N GLY A 452 0.45 6.16 20.67
CA GLY A 452 0.42 6.32 22.13
C GLY A 452 0.22 5.00 22.89
N SER A 453 -0.44 4.02 22.25
CA SER A 453 -0.63 2.66 22.78
C SER A 453 0.66 1.81 22.86
N GLU A 454 1.75 2.26 22.23
CA GLU A 454 3.06 1.58 22.24
C GLU A 454 3.88 1.86 23.52
N THR A 455 3.47 2.84 24.33
CA THR A 455 4.23 3.27 25.51
C THR A 455 4.03 2.34 26.70
N LYS A 456 5.06 2.17 27.54
CA LYS A 456 4.99 1.34 28.75
C LYS A 456 3.91 1.84 29.72
N SER A 457 3.81 3.16 29.87
CA SER A 457 2.82 3.85 30.70
C SER A 457 1.37 3.71 30.22
N PHE A 458 1.13 3.50 28.93
CA PHE A 458 -0.22 3.22 28.42
C PHE A 458 -0.69 1.82 28.81
N ILE A 459 0.22 0.85 28.80
CA ILE A 459 -0.08 -0.58 29.01
C ILE A 459 -0.15 -0.93 30.50
N GLU A 460 0.82 -0.47 31.29
CA GLU A 460 0.91 -0.81 32.70
C GLU A 460 -0.17 -0.06 33.51
N ASN A 461 -1.13 -0.83 34.05
CA ASN A 461 -2.23 -0.42 34.94
C ASN A 461 -3.49 0.20 34.30
N ARG A 462 -3.71 0.04 32.99
CA ARG A 462 -4.91 0.60 32.32
C ARG A 462 -6.15 -0.32 32.46
N THR A 463 -7.29 0.27 32.82
CA THR A 463 -8.63 -0.34 32.78
C THR A 463 -9.53 0.53 31.90
N PHE A 464 -10.37 -0.09 31.07
CA PHE A 464 -11.25 0.62 30.14
C PHE A 464 -12.72 0.35 30.46
N ASP A 465 -13.54 1.42 30.43
CA ASP A 465 -15.00 1.33 30.56
C ASP A 465 -15.69 0.99 29.22
N LYS A 466 -14.96 1.16 28.11
CA LYS A 466 -15.33 0.77 26.74
C LYS A 466 -14.40 -0.34 26.24
N PRO A 467 -14.77 -1.11 25.20
CA PRO A 467 -13.82 -1.97 24.49
C PRO A 467 -12.63 -1.16 23.96
N PHE A 468 -11.43 -1.74 24.00
CA PHE A 468 -10.20 -1.10 23.53
C PHE A 468 -9.62 -1.82 22.29
N ILE A 469 -9.03 -1.05 21.37
CA ILE A 469 -8.17 -1.57 20.30
C ILE A 469 -7.06 -0.60 19.92
N SER A 470 -5.89 -1.12 19.56
CA SER A 470 -4.84 -0.31 18.95
C SER A 470 -5.10 -0.19 17.46
N THR A 471 -5.65 0.96 17.04
CA THR A 471 -5.98 1.26 15.64
C THR A 471 -4.73 1.39 14.76
N GLU A 472 -3.58 1.74 15.34
CA GLU A 472 -2.32 1.91 14.61
C GLU A 472 -1.10 1.70 15.51
N ALA A 473 -0.64 0.45 15.63
CA ALA A 473 0.57 0.09 16.37
C ALA A 473 1.04 -1.36 16.03
N PRO A 474 2.36 -1.64 16.02
CA PRO A 474 3.46 -0.73 16.31
C PRO A 474 4.06 -0.10 15.04
N HIS A 475 4.66 1.08 15.18
CA HIS A 475 5.42 1.75 14.13
C HIS A 475 6.88 1.25 14.10
N THR A 476 7.23 0.48 13.06
CA THR A 476 8.53 -0.21 12.91
C THR A 476 9.06 -0.06 11.49
N TRP A 477 10.39 -0.02 11.32
CA TRP A 477 11.04 0.42 10.07
C TRP A 477 12.04 -0.61 9.56
N GLN A 478 12.03 -0.91 8.25
CA GLN A 478 12.89 -1.98 7.70
C GLN A 478 13.07 -1.85 6.19
N THR A 479 14.30 -1.88 5.71
CA THR A 479 14.64 -1.95 4.29
C THR A 479 15.08 -3.38 3.96
N ARG A 480 14.42 -4.05 3.01
CA ARG A 480 14.61 -5.49 2.72
C ARG A 480 16.08 -5.86 2.47
N GLY A 481 16.65 -6.75 3.29
CA GLY A 481 18.04 -7.20 3.13
C GLY A 481 19.10 -6.21 3.62
N TYR A 482 18.67 -5.08 4.18
CA TYR A 482 19.51 -4.17 4.94
C TYR A 482 19.58 -4.62 6.41
N TYR A 483 20.77 -4.55 7.00
CA TYR A 483 21.01 -4.98 8.38
C TYR A 483 21.93 -3.99 9.09
N ARG A 484 21.59 -3.65 10.34
CA ARG A 484 22.46 -2.96 11.31
C ARG A 484 22.30 -3.65 12.67
N THR A 485 23.40 -3.86 13.39
CA THR A 485 23.35 -4.45 14.73
C THR A 485 23.11 -3.42 15.82
N GLN A 486 23.37 -2.13 15.56
CA GLN A 486 22.99 -1.06 16.48
C GLN A 486 21.49 -0.73 16.32
N THR A 487 20.78 -0.57 17.44
CA THR A 487 19.38 -0.15 17.49
C THR A 487 19.21 1.25 16.91
N TRP A 488 18.15 1.45 16.14
CA TRP A 488 17.78 2.75 15.60
C TRP A 488 16.40 3.18 16.12
N TRP A 489 16.36 4.38 16.67
CA TRP A 489 15.13 5.03 17.15
C TRP A 489 14.84 6.25 16.28
N ARG A 490 13.61 6.37 15.76
CA ARG A 490 13.18 7.53 14.94
C ARG A 490 13.44 8.86 15.66
N ASP A 491 13.11 8.89 16.94
CA ASP A 491 13.02 10.09 17.78
C ASP A 491 14.05 10.06 18.94
N ASN A 492 15.13 9.28 18.79
CA ASN A 492 16.00 8.81 19.88
C ASN A 492 15.25 7.90 20.90
N GLU A 493 15.97 7.37 21.89
CA GLU A 493 15.38 6.57 22.95
C GLU A 493 14.63 7.48 23.96
N LEU A 494 13.30 7.49 23.88
CA LEU A 494 12.45 8.33 24.74
C LEU A 494 12.20 7.68 26.11
N PRO A 495 12.09 8.46 27.21
CA PRO A 495 11.72 7.93 28.52
C PRO A 495 10.37 7.20 28.49
N GLY A 496 10.31 5.96 28.98
CA GLY A 496 9.08 5.16 29.01
C GLY A 496 8.83 4.30 27.77
N THR A 497 9.78 4.25 26.83
CA THR A 497 9.86 3.18 25.81
C THR A 497 10.19 1.82 26.45
N TYR A 498 10.10 0.76 25.65
CA TYR A 498 10.57 -0.57 26.04
C TYR A 498 12.04 -0.77 25.70
N GLU A 499 12.77 -1.52 26.54
CA GLU A 499 14.19 -1.84 26.34
C GLU A 499 14.43 -2.54 24.99
N LEU A 500 15.40 -2.04 24.22
CA LEU A 500 15.76 -2.56 22.90
C LEU A 500 17.28 -2.45 22.65
N PRO A 501 18.09 -3.35 23.24
CA PRO A 501 19.54 -3.23 23.25
C PRO A 501 20.15 -3.48 21.87
N ASN A 502 21.34 -2.90 21.64
CA ASN A 502 22.16 -3.23 20.48
C ASN A 502 22.52 -4.73 20.48
N LEU A 503 22.52 -5.35 19.30
CA LEU A 503 22.81 -6.78 19.13
C LEU A 503 24.32 -7.09 19.31
N THR A 504 25.17 -6.06 19.22
CA THR A 504 26.63 -6.11 19.40
C THR A 504 27.13 -4.81 20.06
N GLU A 505 28.32 -4.84 20.67
CA GLU A 505 28.99 -3.66 21.26
C GLU A 505 29.28 -2.55 20.23
N LYS A 506 29.44 -2.92 18.95
CA LYS A 506 29.80 -2.04 17.82
C LYS A 506 29.07 -2.51 16.57
N GLU A 507 28.76 -1.58 15.66
CA GLU A 507 28.26 -1.94 14.34
C GLU A 507 29.27 -2.83 13.58
N ILE A 508 28.77 -3.77 12.78
CA ILE A 508 29.55 -4.66 11.93
C ILE A 508 29.14 -4.59 10.45
N PHE A 509 27.97 -4.03 10.15
CA PHE A 509 27.45 -3.86 8.79
C PHE A 509 27.67 -2.42 8.30
N PHE A 510 28.62 -2.26 7.37
CA PHE A 510 29.02 -0.96 6.84
C PHE A 510 28.63 -0.78 5.37
N TYR A 511 27.34 -0.74 5.08
CA TYR A 511 26.81 -0.40 3.75
C TYR A 511 25.57 0.50 3.83
N GLU A 512 25.17 1.16 2.74
CA GLU A 512 24.00 2.07 2.67
C GLU A 512 23.59 2.36 1.22
N GLY A 513 22.35 2.78 0.98
CA GLY A 513 21.88 3.18 -0.37
C GLY A 513 22.49 4.48 -0.91
N ILE A 514 22.91 5.39 -0.02
CA ILE A 514 23.54 6.67 -0.35
C ILE A 514 24.81 6.80 0.49
N ASN A 515 25.91 7.28 -0.10
CA ASN A 515 27.09 7.69 0.67
C ASN A 515 26.69 8.78 1.69
N PRO A 516 26.92 8.60 3.01
CA PRO A 516 26.49 9.56 4.04
C PRO A 516 27.03 10.98 3.87
N LYS A 517 28.14 11.18 3.14
CA LYS A 517 28.66 12.51 2.79
C LYS A 517 27.74 13.30 1.84
N ASN A 518 26.81 12.61 1.17
CA ASN A 518 25.86 13.16 0.21
C ASN A 518 24.43 13.26 0.78
N TRP A 519 24.20 12.85 2.03
CA TRP A 519 22.92 13.03 2.71
C TRP A 519 22.60 14.53 2.88
N LYS A 520 21.40 14.93 2.47
CA LYS A 520 20.88 16.30 2.66
C LYS A 520 20.15 16.44 3.98
N ASN A 521 19.45 15.39 4.40
CA ASN A 521 18.85 15.28 5.71
C ASN A 521 19.48 14.08 6.43
N ARG A 522 19.76 14.17 7.73
CA ARG A 522 20.40 13.10 8.52
C ARG A 522 19.53 11.84 8.67
N LYS A 523 18.26 11.91 8.27
CA LYS A 523 17.31 10.80 8.20
C LYS A 523 17.45 9.94 6.94
N GLN A 524 18.27 10.32 5.94
CA GLN A 524 18.40 9.66 4.62
C GLN A 524 19.14 8.31 4.64
N SER A 525 18.79 7.42 5.56
CA SER A 525 19.41 6.10 5.77
C SER A 525 18.40 4.95 5.64
N PHE A 526 18.86 3.79 5.16
CA PHE A 526 18.08 2.55 5.23
C PHE A 526 17.91 2.06 6.69
N ASN A 527 16.84 1.32 6.96
CA ASN A 527 16.54 0.76 8.27
C ASN A 527 16.79 -0.75 8.30
N SER A 528 17.24 -1.25 9.45
CA SER A 528 17.57 -2.66 9.66
C SER A 528 16.34 -3.57 9.46
N SER A 529 16.53 -4.76 8.90
CA SER A 529 15.53 -5.84 8.88
C SER A 529 15.61 -6.75 10.13
N TYR A 530 16.57 -6.56 11.04
CA TYR A 530 16.38 -7.03 12.41
C TYR A 530 15.25 -6.23 13.07
N ASP A 531 14.59 -6.80 14.07
CA ASP A 531 13.57 -6.11 14.88
C ASP A 531 14.23 -5.16 15.91
N ASN A 532 14.99 -4.19 15.41
CA ASN A 532 15.76 -3.19 16.15
C ASN A 532 15.71 -1.77 15.53
N ALA A 533 14.76 -1.49 14.63
CA ALA A 533 14.52 -0.15 14.07
C ALA A 533 13.04 0.27 14.25
N THR A 534 12.77 1.23 15.13
CA THR A 534 11.42 1.53 15.62
C THR A 534 11.21 3.00 16.04
N VAL A 535 9.99 3.36 16.43
CA VAL A 535 9.65 4.62 17.10
C VAL A 535 9.64 4.46 18.63
N ARG A 536 8.89 3.49 19.18
CA ARG A 536 8.75 3.29 20.65
C ARG A 536 8.86 1.85 21.15
N VAL A 537 8.63 0.85 20.29
CA VAL A 537 8.55 -0.58 20.69
C VAL A 537 8.89 -1.52 19.53
N SER A 538 9.55 -2.64 19.81
CA SER A 538 9.84 -3.68 18.80
C SER A 538 8.57 -4.48 18.45
N ALA A 539 8.54 -5.08 17.25
CA ALA A 539 7.41 -5.89 16.80
C ALA A 539 7.18 -7.11 17.72
N ARG A 540 8.26 -7.75 18.19
CA ARG A 540 8.23 -8.82 19.19
C ARG A 540 7.64 -8.34 20.52
N LYS A 541 8.10 -7.21 21.05
CA LYS A 541 7.65 -6.72 22.36
C LYS A 541 6.19 -6.29 22.35
N TYR A 542 5.74 -5.64 21.28
CA TYR A 542 4.34 -5.23 21.18
C TYR A 542 3.38 -6.42 20.97
N TRP A 543 3.83 -7.48 20.29
CA TRP A 543 3.07 -8.73 20.20
C TRP A 543 2.96 -9.44 21.57
N GLU A 544 4.04 -9.55 22.34
CA GLU A 544 3.99 -10.09 23.72
C GLU A 544 2.95 -9.35 24.56
N VAL A 545 3.04 -8.02 24.58
CA VAL A 545 2.12 -7.13 25.30
C VAL A 545 0.67 -7.35 24.89
N MET A 546 0.36 -7.34 23.59
CA MET A 546 -1.02 -7.51 23.09
C MET A 546 -1.57 -8.92 23.33
N ARG A 547 -0.72 -9.95 23.23
CA ARG A 547 -1.08 -11.34 23.51
C ARG A 547 -1.44 -11.54 24.97
N ASP A 548 -0.62 -11.04 25.89
CA ASP A 548 -0.68 -11.39 27.31
C ASP A 548 -1.62 -10.51 28.16
N HIS A 549 -2.08 -9.37 27.63
CA HIS A 549 -3.13 -8.56 28.25
C HIS A 549 -4.51 -8.96 27.70
N PRO A 550 -5.41 -9.63 28.47
CA PRO A 550 -6.66 -10.15 27.93
C PRO A 550 -7.56 -9.07 27.32
N TRP A 551 -7.72 -7.93 27.99
CA TRP A 551 -8.49 -6.76 27.53
C TRP A 551 -8.03 -6.16 26.20
N HIS A 552 -6.78 -6.39 25.79
CA HIS A 552 -6.20 -5.80 24.58
C HIS A 552 -6.70 -6.56 23.34
N SER A 553 -7.80 -6.10 22.74
CA SER A 553 -8.50 -6.85 21.68
C SER A 553 -7.64 -7.18 20.46
N GLY A 554 -6.70 -6.30 20.12
CA GLY A 554 -5.66 -6.56 19.13
C GLY A 554 -5.00 -5.28 18.64
N HIS A 555 -4.24 -5.36 17.56
CA HIS A 555 -3.54 -4.22 16.96
C HIS A 555 -3.54 -4.29 15.43
N PHE A 556 -3.39 -3.13 14.79
CA PHE A 556 -3.10 -3.01 13.36
C PHE A 556 -1.72 -2.38 13.18
N ARG A 557 -0.72 -3.14 12.70
CA ARG A 557 0.63 -2.59 12.51
C ARG A 557 0.69 -1.58 11.38
N TRP A 558 1.54 -0.57 11.51
CA TRP A 558 1.88 0.35 10.43
C TRP A 558 3.17 -0.11 9.74
N THR A 559 3.14 -0.76 8.57
CA THR A 559 2.00 -1.16 7.71
C THR A 559 2.11 -2.62 7.26
N GLY A 560 1.15 -3.08 6.44
CA GLY A 560 1.22 -4.32 5.66
C GLY A 560 2.28 -4.25 4.54
N PHE A 561 2.00 -3.50 3.48
CA PHE A 561 2.96 -3.14 2.41
C PHE A 561 3.62 -1.78 2.64
N ASP A 562 4.83 -1.59 2.10
CA ASP A 562 5.38 -0.27 1.80
C ASP A 562 4.53 0.42 0.71
N TYR A 563 4.40 1.74 0.81
CA TYR A 563 3.63 2.58 -0.11
C TYR A 563 4.47 3.78 -0.59
N TYR A 564 4.01 4.45 -1.64
CA TYR A 564 4.67 5.64 -2.16
C TYR A 564 4.43 6.85 -1.26
N GLY A 565 5.43 7.72 -1.16
CA GLY A 565 5.31 8.93 -0.35
C GLY A 565 5.52 8.72 1.15
N GLU A 566 5.14 9.74 1.93
CA GLU A 566 5.34 9.93 3.39
C GLU A 566 6.80 9.82 3.91
N ALA A 567 7.73 9.39 3.05
CA ALA A 567 9.18 9.33 3.25
C ALA A 567 9.82 10.68 3.65
N GLY A 568 9.13 11.80 3.43
CA GLY A 568 9.54 13.12 3.91
C GLY A 568 9.81 13.15 5.42
N LEU A 569 8.82 12.75 6.21
CA LEU A 569 8.85 12.83 7.68
C LEU A 569 9.99 12.01 8.30
N VAL A 570 10.24 10.81 7.77
CA VAL A 570 11.08 9.79 8.43
C VAL A 570 12.40 9.53 7.71
N HIS A 571 12.51 9.89 6.42
CA HIS A 571 13.74 9.72 5.62
C HIS A 571 14.22 11.01 4.95
N GLY A 572 13.57 12.16 5.16
CA GLY A 572 14.04 13.44 4.63
C GLY A 572 13.92 13.57 3.11
N GLY A 573 12.86 13.00 2.53
CA GLY A 573 12.48 13.24 1.14
C GLY A 573 13.52 12.82 0.09
N LEU A 574 13.51 13.48 -1.08
CA LEU A 574 14.28 13.01 -2.25
C LEU A 574 15.78 12.81 -1.95
N PRO A 575 16.34 11.62 -2.27
CA PRO A 575 15.79 10.64 -3.22
C PRO A 575 14.75 9.65 -2.66
N PHE A 576 14.52 9.60 -1.34
CA PHE A 576 13.53 8.69 -0.76
C PHE A 576 12.11 9.05 -1.23
N ASN A 577 11.44 8.07 -1.85
CA ASN A 577 10.07 8.18 -2.38
C ASN A 577 9.12 7.06 -1.91
N LEU A 578 9.57 6.19 -1.00
CA LEU A 578 8.77 5.14 -0.36
C LEU A 578 8.76 5.28 1.15
N PHE A 579 7.61 4.96 1.74
CA PHE A 579 7.50 4.61 3.15
C PHE A 579 8.08 3.21 3.39
N MET A 580 8.85 3.01 4.47
CA MET A 580 9.62 1.76 4.71
C MET A 580 9.12 0.90 5.90
N GLY A 581 7.93 1.19 6.44
CA GLY A 581 7.36 0.44 7.57
C GLY A 581 6.55 -0.81 7.21
N GLY A 582 6.38 -1.15 5.94
CA GLY A 582 5.68 -2.35 5.51
C GLY A 582 6.40 -3.64 5.91
N ALA A 583 5.65 -4.71 6.20
CA ALA A 583 6.18 -6.07 6.34
C ALA A 583 6.53 -6.72 4.98
N LEU A 584 5.92 -6.22 3.90
CA LEU A 584 6.36 -6.44 2.53
C LEU A 584 6.87 -5.12 1.95
N ASP A 585 7.84 -5.17 1.04
CA ASP A 585 8.18 -4.00 0.23
C ASP A 585 7.12 -3.71 -0.84
N VAL A 586 7.24 -2.57 -1.53
CA VAL A 586 6.26 -2.12 -2.53
C VAL A 586 6.22 -3.02 -3.78
N ALA A 587 7.25 -3.86 -4.01
CA ALA A 587 7.23 -4.94 -5.01
C ALA A 587 6.54 -6.23 -4.49
N GLY A 588 6.12 -6.27 -3.23
CA GLY A 588 5.56 -7.43 -2.54
C GLY A 588 6.59 -8.51 -2.18
N PHE A 589 7.87 -8.15 -2.02
CA PHE A 589 8.84 -9.05 -1.42
C PHE A 589 8.72 -8.99 0.10
N LYS A 590 8.60 -10.17 0.72
CA LYS A 590 8.46 -10.34 2.17
C LYS A 590 9.79 -9.97 2.86
N LYS A 591 9.76 -8.99 3.77
CA LYS A 591 10.90 -8.59 4.63
C LYS A 591 10.99 -9.52 5.84
N ASP A 592 12.03 -9.40 6.66
CA ASP A 592 12.26 -10.33 7.77
C ASP A 592 11.17 -10.28 8.87
N LEU A 593 10.58 -9.11 9.17
CA LEU A 593 9.44 -9.03 10.10
C LEU A 593 8.19 -9.78 9.61
N PHE A 594 8.00 -9.97 8.30
CA PHE A 594 6.91 -10.83 7.78
C PHE A 594 6.99 -12.23 8.41
N TYR A 595 8.22 -12.76 8.52
CA TYR A 595 8.46 -14.11 9.02
C TYR A 595 8.42 -14.19 10.55
N PHE A 596 8.72 -13.08 11.25
CA PHE A 596 8.36 -12.94 12.66
C PHE A 596 6.85 -13.08 12.86
N TYR A 597 6.03 -12.27 12.18
CA TYR A 597 4.58 -12.38 12.32
C TYR A 597 4.06 -13.76 11.89
N GLN A 598 4.58 -14.35 10.81
CA GLN A 598 4.20 -15.69 10.39
C GLN A 598 4.53 -16.77 11.44
N SER A 599 5.64 -16.66 12.18
CA SER A 599 5.97 -17.60 13.27
C SER A 599 4.99 -17.49 14.44
N GLN A 600 4.56 -16.27 14.77
CA GLN A 600 3.66 -16.01 15.89
C GLN A 600 2.18 -16.23 15.57
N TRP A 601 1.78 -16.00 14.32
CA TRP A 601 0.37 -15.90 13.94
C TRP A 601 -0.17 -17.10 13.15
N THR A 602 0.69 -17.96 12.61
CA THR A 602 0.28 -19.16 11.85
C THR A 602 0.67 -20.48 12.53
N THR A 603 -0.13 -21.53 12.31
CA THR A 603 0.13 -22.90 12.79
C THR A 603 0.84 -23.78 11.75
N LYS A 604 1.05 -23.27 10.53
CA LYS A 604 1.75 -23.99 9.45
C LYS A 604 3.26 -23.91 9.69
N THR A 605 3.93 -25.06 9.73
CA THR A 605 5.36 -25.14 10.06
C THR A 605 6.22 -24.24 9.16
N MET A 606 6.83 -23.24 9.78
CA MET A 606 7.67 -22.24 9.14
C MET A 606 9.07 -22.18 9.79
N LEU A 607 10.01 -21.64 9.03
CA LEU A 607 11.42 -21.55 9.36
C LEU A 607 12.00 -20.49 8.43
N HIS A 608 12.58 -19.44 9.00
CA HIS A 608 13.20 -18.32 8.28
C HIS A 608 14.44 -17.86 9.04
N MET A 609 15.54 -17.61 8.33
CA MET A 609 16.86 -17.30 8.90
C MET A 609 17.35 -15.97 8.35
N LEU A 610 18.00 -15.17 9.20
CA LEU A 610 18.65 -13.92 8.84
C LEU A 610 19.96 -13.74 9.66
N PRO A 611 20.95 -12.97 9.17
CA PRO A 611 21.04 -12.34 7.85
C PRO A 611 21.51 -13.32 6.77
N SER A 612 21.67 -12.85 5.53
CA SER A 612 22.24 -13.63 4.42
C SER A 612 23.74 -13.93 4.63
N TRP A 613 24.20 -15.17 4.40
CA TRP A 613 25.59 -15.59 4.70
C TRP A 613 26.64 -15.25 3.63
N THR A 614 26.62 -14.02 3.10
CA THR A 614 27.62 -13.51 2.15
C THR A 614 28.01 -12.10 2.58
N HIS A 615 29.26 -11.87 2.98
CA HIS A 615 29.72 -10.56 3.47
C HIS A 615 31.09 -10.17 2.85
N PRO A 616 31.11 -9.55 1.66
CA PRO A 616 32.34 -9.33 0.87
C PRO A 616 33.44 -8.49 1.53
N ARG A 617 33.10 -7.68 2.54
CA ARG A 617 34.03 -6.78 3.25
C ARG A 617 34.13 -7.04 4.76
N MET A 618 33.55 -8.12 5.26
CA MET A 618 33.59 -8.47 6.69
C MET A 618 34.83 -9.32 6.99
N GLU A 619 35.48 -9.05 8.12
CA GLU A 619 36.64 -9.83 8.55
C GLU A 619 36.24 -11.23 8.99
N LYS A 620 37.07 -12.24 8.70
CA LYS A 620 36.79 -13.61 9.13
C LYS A 620 36.91 -13.71 10.65
N GLY A 621 35.89 -14.27 11.29
CA GLY A 621 35.76 -14.28 12.74
C GLY A 621 34.98 -13.10 13.34
N THR A 622 34.56 -12.09 12.55
CA THR A 622 33.56 -11.11 13.03
C THR A 622 32.29 -11.86 13.46
N VAL A 623 31.80 -11.58 14.67
CA VAL A 623 30.68 -12.31 15.26
C VAL A 623 29.36 -11.67 14.83
N ILE A 624 28.53 -12.45 14.13
CA ILE A 624 27.22 -12.05 13.59
C ILE A 624 26.10 -12.63 14.49
N PRO A 625 25.10 -11.84 14.90
CA PRO A 625 23.87 -12.37 15.47
C PRO A 625 23.03 -13.03 14.36
N VAL A 626 23.05 -14.37 14.30
CA VAL A 626 22.16 -15.13 13.41
C VAL A 626 20.86 -15.38 14.15
N TRP A 627 19.75 -14.88 13.58
CA TRP A 627 18.41 -15.10 14.10
C TRP A 627 17.63 -16.08 13.22
N VAL A 628 16.77 -16.87 13.86
CA VAL A 628 15.83 -17.77 13.17
C VAL A 628 14.43 -17.64 13.76
N TYR A 629 13.47 -17.22 12.93
CA TYR A 629 12.04 -17.27 13.27
C TYR A 629 11.47 -18.65 12.89
N SER A 630 10.82 -19.33 13.82
CA SER A 630 10.15 -20.62 13.61
C SER A 630 8.97 -20.80 14.57
N ASN A 631 8.02 -21.66 14.18
CA ASN A 631 6.93 -22.16 15.03
C ASN A 631 7.05 -23.69 15.27
N ALA A 632 8.27 -24.19 15.26
CA ALA A 632 8.64 -25.56 15.62
C ALA A 632 9.13 -25.64 17.08
N ASP A 633 9.18 -26.86 17.64
CA ASP A 633 9.54 -27.08 19.04
C ASP A 633 11.02 -26.74 19.35
N GLU A 634 11.91 -26.94 18.38
CA GLU A 634 13.36 -26.74 18.46
C GLU A 634 13.92 -26.32 17.08
N VAL A 635 14.97 -25.50 17.07
CA VAL A 635 15.80 -25.22 15.90
C VAL A 635 17.26 -25.57 16.21
N GLU A 636 17.98 -26.18 15.27
CA GLU A 636 19.42 -26.40 15.34
C GLU A 636 20.12 -25.66 14.20
N LEU A 637 21.20 -24.92 14.52
CA LEU A 637 22.00 -24.19 13.54
C LEU A 637 23.33 -24.92 13.27
N PHE A 638 23.76 -24.92 12.01
CA PHE A 638 25.00 -25.56 11.55
C PHE A 638 25.82 -24.59 10.71
N LEU A 639 27.14 -24.55 10.92
CA LEU A 639 28.10 -23.87 10.04
C LEU A 639 29.09 -24.91 9.50
N ASN A 640 29.22 -24.96 8.17
CA ASN A 640 30.09 -25.91 7.45
C ASN A 640 29.93 -27.39 7.92
N GLY A 641 28.69 -27.76 8.26
CA GLY A 641 28.30 -29.11 8.71
C GLY A 641 28.50 -29.37 10.21
N LYS A 642 29.10 -28.44 10.96
CA LYS A 642 29.26 -28.51 12.42
C LYS A 642 28.07 -27.86 13.11
N SER A 643 27.41 -28.58 14.01
CA SER A 643 26.34 -28.02 14.86
C SER A 643 26.90 -26.91 15.77
N LEU A 644 26.14 -25.82 15.88
CA LEU A 644 26.35 -24.70 16.80
C LEU A 644 25.41 -24.79 18.01
N GLY A 645 24.64 -25.87 18.13
CA GLY A 645 23.69 -26.11 19.22
C GLY A 645 22.23 -25.88 18.82
N LYS A 646 21.35 -26.31 19.72
CA LYS A 646 19.89 -26.17 19.62
C LYS A 646 19.37 -25.03 20.47
N ASP A 647 18.31 -24.40 19.98
CA ASP A 647 17.58 -23.33 20.65
C ASP A 647 16.05 -23.49 20.41
N LYS A 648 15.23 -22.68 21.10
CA LYS A 648 13.77 -22.82 21.16
C LYS A 648 13.05 -21.47 21.01
N PRO A 649 12.07 -21.33 20.11
CA PRO A 649 11.22 -20.15 20.08
C PRO A 649 10.40 -20.04 21.38
N GLY A 650 10.73 -19.06 22.20
CA GLY A 650 10.06 -18.78 23.47
C GLY A 650 8.84 -17.87 23.31
N THR A 651 8.19 -17.56 24.43
CA THR A 651 7.02 -16.67 24.46
C THR A 651 7.37 -15.25 24.89
N VAL A 652 8.52 -15.01 25.53
CA VAL A 652 9.00 -13.67 25.89
C VAL A 652 9.62 -13.03 24.64
N TRP A 653 9.46 -11.72 24.47
CA TRP A 653 9.80 -10.99 23.24
C TRP A 653 11.24 -11.20 22.74
N ASN A 654 12.21 -11.32 23.64
CA ASN A 654 13.62 -11.54 23.32
C ASN A 654 13.99 -13.03 23.13
N GLU A 655 13.00 -13.93 23.21
CA GLU A 655 13.11 -15.38 22.97
C GLU A 655 12.29 -15.81 21.73
N MET A 656 11.50 -14.92 21.11
CA MET A 656 10.64 -15.22 19.95
C MET A 656 11.44 -15.55 18.68
N GLN A 657 12.71 -15.16 18.64
CA GLN A 657 13.72 -15.63 17.71
C GLN A 657 14.62 -16.66 18.41
N CYS A 658 15.01 -17.72 17.71
CA CYS A 658 16.20 -18.46 18.11
C CYS A 658 17.46 -17.69 17.69
N GLU A 659 18.51 -17.72 18.50
CA GLU A 659 19.66 -16.80 18.34
C GLU A 659 21.03 -17.48 18.58
N TRP A 660 21.97 -17.23 17.66
CA TRP A 660 23.36 -17.68 17.77
C TRP A 660 24.32 -16.55 17.41
N MET A 661 25.34 -16.35 18.24
CA MET A 661 26.45 -15.43 17.95
C MET A 661 27.54 -16.18 17.17
N VAL A 662 27.51 -16.08 15.84
CA VAL A 662 28.30 -16.93 14.93
C VAL A 662 29.51 -16.16 14.37
N PRO A 663 30.76 -16.64 14.56
CA PRO A 663 31.92 -16.05 13.91
C PRO A 663 31.87 -16.31 12.40
N TYR A 664 32.04 -15.26 11.59
CA TYR A 664 31.93 -15.34 10.13
C TYR A 664 33.04 -16.21 9.51
N GLU A 665 32.60 -17.28 8.84
CA GLU A 665 33.42 -18.13 7.97
C GLU A 665 32.63 -18.37 6.67
N GLU A 666 33.30 -18.28 5.53
CA GLU A 666 32.70 -18.54 4.22
C GLU A 666 32.27 -20.01 4.11
N GLY A 667 31.17 -20.26 3.39
CA GLY A 667 30.66 -21.60 3.14
C GLY A 667 29.16 -21.69 3.36
N LYS A 668 28.72 -22.71 4.10
CA LYS A 668 27.30 -23.05 4.28
C LYS A 668 26.85 -22.82 5.74
N LEU A 669 25.89 -21.92 5.92
CA LEU A 669 25.09 -21.79 7.14
C LEU A 669 23.72 -22.46 6.91
N GLU A 670 23.25 -23.24 7.87
CA GLU A 670 22.04 -24.06 7.73
C GLU A 670 21.27 -24.17 9.04
N ALA A 671 19.96 -23.91 9.00
CA ALA A 671 19.06 -24.08 10.14
C ALA A 671 18.07 -25.21 9.89
N VAL A 672 17.79 -26.01 10.93
CA VAL A 672 16.92 -27.19 10.89
C VAL A 672 15.87 -27.10 11.99
N ALA A 673 14.60 -27.14 11.62
CA ALA A 673 13.46 -27.12 12.54
C ALA A 673 13.03 -28.55 12.89
N TYR A 674 12.74 -28.78 14.17
CA TYR A 674 12.28 -30.06 14.71
C TYR A 674 10.93 -29.93 15.41
N ILE A 675 10.03 -30.90 15.18
CA ILE A 675 8.82 -31.09 15.97
C ILE A 675 8.85 -32.51 16.54
N LYS A 676 8.67 -32.64 17.86
CA LYS A 676 8.75 -33.89 18.63
C LYS A 676 10.04 -34.68 18.34
N GLY A 677 11.15 -33.95 18.24
CA GLY A 677 12.48 -34.48 17.95
C GLY A 677 12.74 -34.90 16.49
N LYS A 678 11.78 -34.73 15.58
CA LYS A 678 11.92 -35.05 14.15
C LYS A 678 12.12 -33.79 13.32
N GLU A 679 13.08 -33.81 12.39
CA GLU A 679 13.20 -32.76 11.38
C GLU A 679 11.90 -32.62 10.58
N VAL A 680 11.44 -31.38 10.43
CA VAL A 680 10.22 -31.01 9.67
C VAL A 680 10.47 -29.95 8.60
N LYS A 681 11.53 -29.14 8.74
CA LYS A 681 11.90 -28.12 7.76
C LYS A 681 13.39 -27.77 7.89
N ARG A 682 14.01 -27.35 6.81
CA ARG A 682 15.43 -26.98 6.71
C ARG A 682 15.57 -25.77 5.79
N THR A 683 16.51 -24.87 6.09
CA THR A 683 16.88 -23.74 5.23
C THR A 683 18.40 -23.56 5.22
N THR A 684 18.93 -22.88 4.21
CA THR A 684 20.37 -22.76 3.99
C THR A 684 20.71 -21.45 3.31
N PHE A 685 21.78 -20.80 3.77
CA PHE A 685 22.51 -19.80 3.00
C PHE A 685 23.91 -20.31 2.72
N ASN A 686 24.33 -20.23 1.46
CA ASN A 686 25.74 -20.38 1.09
C ASN A 686 26.33 -19.00 0.85
N THR A 687 27.62 -18.82 1.09
CA THR A 687 28.38 -17.68 0.59
C THR A 687 28.37 -17.71 -0.94
N SER A 688 27.85 -16.64 -1.54
CA SER A 688 27.64 -16.53 -2.99
C SER A 688 28.84 -15.92 -3.69
N ASP A 689 29.24 -16.51 -4.83
CA ASP A 689 30.08 -15.85 -5.82
C ASP A 689 29.36 -14.61 -6.41
N GLN A 690 30.09 -13.79 -7.17
CA GLN A 690 29.50 -12.66 -7.92
C GLN A 690 28.36 -13.12 -8.87
N PRO A 691 27.30 -12.32 -9.07
CA PRO A 691 26.15 -12.74 -9.87
C PRO A 691 26.55 -12.96 -11.34
N SER A 692 25.95 -13.97 -11.98
CA SER A 692 26.33 -14.41 -13.32
C SER A 692 25.17 -14.87 -14.21
N LYS A 693 23.99 -15.15 -13.65
CA LYS A 693 22.75 -15.51 -14.36
C LYS A 693 21.54 -14.86 -13.71
N LEU A 694 20.43 -14.79 -14.44
CA LEU A 694 19.11 -14.48 -13.91
C LEU A 694 18.37 -15.77 -13.54
N ASN A 695 17.79 -15.84 -12.35
CA ASN A 695 16.73 -16.78 -12.02
C ASN A 695 15.38 -16.09 -12.27
N ASN A 696 14.59 -16.60 -13.23
CA ASN A 696 13.33 -16.01 -13.66
C ASN A 696 12.15 -16.93 -13.29
N THR A 697 11.18 -16.42 -12.51
CA THR A 697 9.98 -17.15 -12.09
C THR A 697 8.72 -16.36 -12.41
N ILE A 698 7.73 -16.98 -13.07
CA ILE A 698 6.46 -16.36 -13.44
C ILE A 698 5.31 -16.92 -12.61
N SER A 699 4.49 -16.03 -12.05
CA SER A 699 3.16 -16.33 -11.52
C SER A 699 2.09 -15.77 -12.46
N LYS A 700 1.12 -16.60 -12.89
CA LYS A 700 -0.11 -16.13 -13.52
C LYS A 700 -1.20 -15.92 -12.47
N LEU A 701 -1.85 -14.76 -12.51
CA LEU A 701 -3.08 -14.45 -11.81
C LEU A 701 -4.25 -14.62 -12.79
N ALA A 702 -5.31 -15.32 -12.38
CA ALA A 702 -6.45 -15.59 -13.27
C ALA A 702 -7.23 -14.30 -13.57
N ALA A 703 -7.91 -14.24 -14.72
CA ALA A 703 -8.88 -13.19 -15.01
C ALA A 703 -10.05 -13.28 -14.02
N GLU A 704 -10.62 -12.15 -13.61
CA GLU A 704 -11.67 -12.10 -12.60
C GLU A 704 -12.66 -10.94 -12.86
N ASP A 705 -13.95 -11.19 -12.68
CA ASP A 705 -15.06 -10.33 -13.08
C ASP A 705 -14.93 -9.81 -14.52
N SER A 706 -14.55 -8.54 -14.69
CA SER A 706 -14.29 -7.89 -15.98
C SER A 706 -12.80 -7.59 -16.25
N PHE A 707 -11.91 -7.95 -15.33
CA PHE A 707 -10.47 -7.75 -15.44
C PHE A 707 -9.80 -8.92 -16.16
N ARG A 708 -8.80 -8.62 -17.00
CA ARG A 708 -8.06 -9.63 -17.77
C ARG A 708 -7.02 -10.30 -16.86
N ALA A 709 -6.39 -11.37 -17.33
CA ALA A 709 -5.42 -12.10 -16.51
C ALA A 709 -4.12 -11.28 -16.35
N SER A 710 -3.48 -11.35 -15.18
CA SER A 710 -2.24 -10.62 -14.90
C SER A 710 -1.07 -11.58 -14.69
N TYR A 711 0.17 -11.11 -14.84
CA TYR A 711 1.39 -11.88 -14.61
C TYR A 711 2.38 -11.10 -13.75
N ILE A 712 3.07 -11.83 -12.87
CA ILE A 712 4.21 -11.32 -12.10
C ILE A 712 5.43 -12.14 -12.49
N LEU A 713 6.38 -11.52 -13.18
CA LEU A 713 7.72 -12.07 -13.38
C LEU A 713 8.62 -11.57 -12.24
N THR A 714 9.20 -12.49 -11.48
CA THR A 714 10.26 -12.21 -10.51
C THR A 714 11.61 -12.61 -11.11
N SER A 715 12.57 -11.70 -11.08
CA SER A 715 13.93 -11.89 -11.60
C SER A 715 14.93 -11.73 -10.45
N GLU A 716 15.84 -12.68 -10.28
CA GLU A 716 16.85 -12.69 -9.20
C GLU A 716 18.27 -12.84 -9.73
N GLY A 717 19.24 -12.12 -9.15
CA GLY A 717 20.65 -12.22 -9.50
C GLY A 717 21.35 -13.36 -8.78
N ILE A 718 21.66 -14.45 -9.51
CA ILE A 718 22.29 -15.65 -8.95
C ILE A 718 23.72 -15.87 -9.45
N ASP A 719 24.55 -16.52 -8.62
CA ASP A 719 25.90 -16.93 -8.98
C ASP A 719 25.94 -18.10 -9.99
N VAL A 720 27.13 -18.63 -10.26
CA VAL A 720 27.29 -19.73 -11.22
C VAL A 720 26.66 -21.05 -10.74
N ASN A 721 26.57 -21.22 -9.41
CA ASN A 721 26.12 -22.40 -8.68
C ASN A 721 24.61 -22.39 -8.38
N GLY A 722 23.95 -21.22 -8.47
CA GLY A 722 22.54 -21.01 -8.18
C GLY A 722 22.26 -20.33 -6.83
N ASN A 723 23.28 -19.82 -6.14
CA ASN A 723 23.10 -19.03 -4.92
C ASN A 723 22.62 -17.62 -5.26
N LEU A 724 21.69 -17.06 -4.48
CA LEU A 724 21.32 -15.64 -4.58
C LEU A 724 22.50 -14.78 -4.10
N PHE A 725 22.95 -13.83 -4.93
CA PHE A 725 23.88 -12.81 -4.47
C PHE A 725 23.09 -11.70 -3.77
N PRO A 726 23.17 -11.54 -2.42
CA PRO A 726 22.24 -10.68 -1.68
C PRO A 726 22.43 -9.20 -1.96
N TYR A 727 23.56 -8.80 -2.55
CA TYR A 727 23.88 -7.41 -2.93
C TYR A 727 23.84 -7.18 -4.44
N ALA A 728 23.08 -7.96 -5.22
CA ALA A 728 22.99 -7.72 -6.67
C ALA A 728 22.16 -6.46 -6.96
N GLU A 729 22.73 -5.59 -7.79
CA GLU A 729 22.20 -4.25 -8.17
C GLU A 729 22.26 -4.00 -9.68
N ASN A 730 22.46 -5.06 -10.46
CA ASN A 730 22.54 -5.00 -11.91
C ASN A 730 21.17 -4.71 -12.52
N LYS A 731 21.11 -3.97 -13.62
CA LYS A 731 19.88 -3.71 -14.39
C LYS A 731 19.40 -4.98 -15.07
N VAL A 732 18.11 -5.31 -14.88
CA VAL A 732 17.40 -6.30 -15.69
C VAL A 732 16.55 -5.57 -16.71
N TYR A 733 16.75 -5.90 -17.99
CA TYR A 733 16.09 -5.34 -19.16
C TYR A 733 15.02 -6.30 -19.70
N TYR A 734 13.94 -5.76 -20.26
CA TYR A 734 12.72 -6.48 -20.61
C TYR A 734 12.15 -6.05 -21.97
N ASN A 735 12.08 -6.97 -22.94
CA ASN A 735 11.36 -6.78 -24.19
C ASN A 735 10.11 -7.68 -24.25
N LEU A 736 8.93 -7.08 -24.13
CA LEU A 736 7.64 -7.76 -24.17
C LEU A 736 7.20 -7.98 -25.63
N GLN A 737 6.73 -9.18 -25.97
CA GLN A 737 6.36 -9.57 -27.33
C GLN A 737 4.97 -10.22 -27.35
N GLY A 738 4.10 -9.76 -28.25
CA GLY A 738 2.75 -10.30 -28.44
C GLY A 738 1.69 -9.59 -27.61
N ASP A 739 0.67 -10.34 -27.18
CA ASP A 739 -0.61 -9.83 -26.70
C ASP A 739 -0.60 -9.50 -25.19
N ILE A 740 0.49 -8.89 -24.72
CA ILE A 740 0.75 -8.54 -23.31
C ILE A 740 1.11 -7.04 -23.21
N GLU A 741 0.78 -6.41 -22.09
CA GLU A 741 1.28 -5.08 -21.69
C GLU A 741 1.93 -5.11 -20.30
N LYS A 742 2.81 -4.12 -20.06
CA LYS A 742 3.49 -3.88 -18.80
C LYS A 742 2.66 -2.90 -17.97
N VAL A 743 2.38 -3.27 -16.73
CA VAL A 743 1.83 -2.36 -15.71
C VAL A 743 2.98 -1.62 -15.04
N SER A 744 3.99 -2.33 -14.53
CA SER A 744 5.12 -1.69 -13.85
C SER A 744 6.37 -2.59 -13.72
N ILE A 745 7.52 -1.97 -13.45
CA ILE A 745 8.73 -2.63 -12.96
C ILE A 745 9.09 -2.03 -11.59
N GLU A 746 9.23 -2.88 -10.57
CA GLU A 746 9.45 -2.47 -9.19
C GLU A 746 10.39 -3.45 -8.46
N ASN A 747 11.25 -2.92 -7.58
CA ASN A 747 12.29 -3.66 -6.84
C ASN A 747 12.23 -3.44 -5.32
N GLY A 748 11.42 -2.50 -4.83
CA GLY A 748 11.37 -2.15 -3.40
C GLY A 748 12.46 -1.19 -2.95
N ASN A 749 13.20 -0.58 -3.88
CA ASN A 749 14.26 0.37 -3.55
C ASN A 749 13.67 1.76 -3.28
N PRO A 750 13.76 2.30 -2.05
CA PRO A 750 13.16 3.58 -1.68
C PRO A 750 13.76 4.79 -2.40
N ILE A 751 14.97 4.66 -2.95
CA ILE A 751 15.73 5.75 -3.58
C ILE A 751 15.93 5.58 -5.09
N ASP A 752 15.31 4.58 -5.72
CA ASP A 752 15.43 4.31 -7.15
C ASP A 752 14.54 5.25 -7.99
N PRO A 753 15.12 6.15 -8.81
CA PRO A 753 14.38 7.12 -9.62
C PRO A 753 13.86 6.53 -10.95
N THR A 754 14.09 5.25 -11.23
CA THR A 754 13.72 4.62 -12.50
C THR A 754 12.21 4.59 -12.68
N SER A 755 11.70 5.14 -13.80
CA SER A 755 10.28 5.17 -14.09
C SER A 755 9.69 3.76 -14.21
N ARG A 756 8.75 3.45 -13.31
CA ARG A 756 8.06 2.16 -13.18
C ARG A 756 7.32 1.74 -14.45
N THR A 757 6.71 2.71 -15.12
CA THR A 757 5.83 2.55 -16.27
C THR A 757 6.55 2.76 -17.60
N LYS A 758 7.55 3.65 -17.68
CA LYS A 758 8.20 4.01 -18.96
C LYS A 758 9.51 3.27 -19.24
N ALA A 759 10.33 2.95 -18.23
CA ALA A 759 11.59 2.24 -18.46
C ALA A 759 11.37 0.79 -18.91
N ASP A 760 12.22 0.29 -19.80
CA ASP A 760 12.32 -1.12 -20.19
C ASP A 760 13.26 -1.92 -19.26
N TYR A 761 13.83 -1.28 -18.25
CA TYR A 761 14.69 -1.90 -17.23
C TYR A 761 14.41 -1.38 -15.83
N ARG A 762 14.87 -2.13 -14.82
CA ARG A 762 15.09 -1.64 -13.45
C ARG A 762 16.24 -2.41 -12.81
N SER A 763 16.96 -1.80 -11.89
CA SER A 763 17.99 -2.48 -11.11
C SER A 763 17.39 -3.58 -10.24
N LEU A 764 18.13 -4.67 -10.03
CA LEU A 764 17.95 -5.52 -8.85
C LEU A 764 18.10 -4.66 -7.59
N PHE A 765 17.36 -4.98 -6.53
CA PHE A 765 17.56 -4.40 -5.20
C PHE A 765 17.66 -5.54 -4.19
N PHE A 766 18.77 -5.58 -3.45
CA PHE A 766 19.16 -6.72 -2.62
C PHE A 766 18.86 -8.07 -3.29
N GLY A 767 19.39 -8.26 -4.50
CA GLY A 767 19.27 -9.50 -5.25
C GLY A 767 18.05 -9.66 -6.16
N LYS A 768 17.01 -8.81 -6.09
CA LYS A 768 15.68 -9.11 -6.71
C LYS A 768 14.99 -7.90 -7.37
N VAL A 769 14.14 -8.18 -8.36
CA VAL A 769 13.22 -7.23 -9.02
C VAL A 769 11.96 -7.96 -9.53
N ARG A 770 10.86 -7.22 -9.76
CA ARG A 770 9.65 -7.73 -10.41
C ARG A 770 9.18 -6.86 -11.57
N LEU A 771 8.58 -7.53 -12.54
CA LEU A 771 7.82 -6.97 -13.66
C LEU A 771 6.36 -7.45 -13.55
N PHE A 772 5.43 -6.50 -13.58
CA PHE A 772 3.98 -6.72 -13.51
C PHE A 772 3.36 -6.45 -14.89
N MET A 773 2.46 -7.33 -15.33
CA MET A 773 1.92 -7.34 -16.70
C MET A 773 0.45 -7.78 -16.73
N GLU A 774 -0.26 -7.44 -17.81
CA GLU A 774 -1.64 -7.89 -18.08
C GLU A 774 -1.83 -8.39 -19.53
N GLU A 775 -2.75 -9.33 -19.73
CA GLU A 775 -3.21 -9.75 -21.06
C GLU A 775 -3.98 -8.65 -21.76
N LYS A 776 -3.70 -8.42 -23.04
CA LYS A 776 -4.49 -7.52 -23.88
C LYS A 776 -5.86 -8.10 -24.22
N ALA A 777 -6.78 -7.24 -24.64
CA ALA A 777 -8.08 -7.66 -25.15
C ALA A 777 -7.94 -8.72 -26.27
N ALA A 778 -8.62 -9.85 -26.11
CA ALA A 778 -8.59 -11.01 -27.03
C ALA A 778 -7.19 -11.61 -27.29
N ALA A 779 -6.31 -11.58 -26.28
CA ALA A 779 -4.95 -12.14 -26.32
C ALA A 779 -4.89 -13.63 -26.72
N LYS A 780 -3.85 -14.01 -27.46
CA LYS A 780 -3.63 -15.36 -28.03
C LYS A 780 -2.25 -15.92 -27.74
N ASN A 781 -1.22 -15.06 -27.73
CA ASN A 781 0.17 -15.45 -27.50
C ASN A 781 1.01 -14.30 -26.95
N ALA A 782 1.92 -14.60 -26.01
CA ALA A 782 2.93 -13.64 -25.57
C ALA A 782 4.20 -14.34 -25.06
N SER A 783 5.34 -13.67 -25.27
CA SER A 783 6.63 -14.03 -24.70
C SER A 783 7.40 -12.78 -24.29
N ILE A 784 8.43 -12.94 -23.48
CA ILE A 784 9.30 -11.86 -23.02
C ILE A 784 10.76 -12.26 -23.22
N ILE A 785 11.62 -11.30 -23.55
CA ILE A 785 13.07 -11.45 -23.45
C ILE A 785 13.52 -10.69 -22.20
N THR A 786 14.11 -11.38 -21.23
CA THR A 786 14.83 -10.78 -20.10
C THR A 786 16.33 -10.79 -20.40
N ALA A 787 17.07 -9.75 -20.06
CA ALA A 787 18.53 -9.79 -20.13
C ALA A 787 19.21 -8.87 -19.10
N ALA A 788 20.46 -9.17 -18.74
CA ALA A 788 21.24 -8.38 -17.80
C ALA A 788 22.76 -8.50 -18.03
N ILE A 789 23.51 -7.47 -17.64
CA ILE A 789 24.98 -7.50 -17.53
C ILE A 789 25.29 -7.70 -16.04
N LEU A 790 25.82 -8.87 -15.69
CA LEU A 790 25.86 -9.37 -14.31
C LEU A 790 27.30 -9.49 -13.80
N GLY A 791 27.50 -9.04 -12.56
CA GLY A 791 28.77 -9.10 -11.84
C GLY A 791 28.67 -8.26 -10.56
N ASP A 792 29.66 -8.38 -9.67
CA ASP A 792 29.73 -7.50 -8.50
C ASP A 792 30.00 -6.07 -8.95
N LYS A 793 29.03 -5.18 -8.68
CA LYS A 793 29.02 -3.79 -9.14
C LYS A 793 30.18 -2.98 -8.56
N ALA A 794 30.56 -3.26 -7.30
CA ALA A 794 31.64 -2.58 -6.59
C ALA A 794 33.01 -3.27 -6.74
N LEU A 795 33.06 -4.46 -7.32
CA LEU A 795 34.27 -5.27 -7.60
C LEU A 795 35.07 -5.68 -6.35
N TYR A 796 34.39 -5.93 -5.22
CA TYR A 796 35.02 -6.45 -3.99
C TYR A 796 35.17 -7.97 -3.99
N VAL A 797 34.16 -8.69 -4.48
CA VAL A 797 34.18 -10.16 -4.62
C VAL A 797 35.01 -10.57 -5.83
N SER A 798 34.81 -9.90 -6.96
CA SER A 798 35.37 -10.32 -8.25
C SER A 798 35.17 -9.27 -9.34
N ASN A 799 36.11 -9.15 -10.27
CA ASN A 799 35.97 -8.33 -11.48
C ASN A 799 35.43 -9.09 -12.70
N LYS A 800 34.86 -10.28 -12.49
CA LYS A 800 34.36 -11.18 -13.52
C LYS A 800 32.91 -10.88 -13.87
N ILE A 801 32.69 -10.38 -15.09
CA ILE A 801 31.37 -10.00 -15.64
C ILE A 801 30.85 -11.11 -16.55
N SER A 802 29.55 -11.34 -16.49
CA SER A 802 28.77 -12.22 -17.36
C SER A 802 27.65 -11.42 -18.03
N ILE A 803 27.10 -11.95 -19.12
CA ILE A 803 25.89 -11.40 -19.75
C ILE A 803 24.93 -12.57 -19.92
N ASP A 804 23.68 -12.38 -19.49
CA ASP A 804 22.63 -13.39 -19.60
C ASP A 804 21.43 -12.81 -20.37
N ALA A 805 20.79 -13.64 -21.19
CA ALA A 805 19.60 -13.29 -21.97
C ALA A 805 18.73 -14.53 -22.18
N GLN A 806 17.47 -14.44 -21.79
CA GLN A 806 16.53 -15.56 -21.77
C GLN A 806 15.20 -15.13 -22.43
N GLN A 807 14.71 -15.90 -23.39
CA GLN A 807 13.34 -15.74 -23.91
C GLN A 807 12.40 -16.71 -23.17
N ILE A 808 11.29 -16.20 -22.66
CA ILE A 808 10.34 -16.92 -21.81
C ILE A 808 8.93 -16.77 -22.40
N ALA A 809 8.20 -17.87 -22.61
CA ALA A 809 6.80 -17.81 -23.04
C ALA A 809 5.87 -17.54 -21.84
N LEU A 810 4.89 -16.65 -22.01
CA LEU A 810 3.87 -16.37 -21.00
C LEU A 810 2.62 -17.22 -21.25
N PHE A 811 2.15 -17.24 -22.50
CA PHE A 811 0.99 -18.02 -22.94
C PHE A 811 0.97 -18.18 -24.47
N GLY A 812 0.22 -19.18 -24.96
CA GLY A 812 0.12 -19.51 -26.38
C GLY A 812 1.39 -20.18 -26.93
N THR A 813 1.41 -20.46 -28.23
CA THR A 813 2.55 -21.07 -28.93
C THR A 813 3.50 -20.02 -29.50
N SER A 814 4.30 -19.40 -28.64
CA SER A 814 5.42 -18.55 -29.05
C SER A 814 6.55 -19.38 -29.70
N LYS A 815 7.11 -18.90 -30.81
CA LYS A 815 8.32 -19.48 -31.40
C LYS A 815 9.56 -18.83 -30.79
N PHE A 816 10.33 -19.59 -30.02
CA PHE A 816 11.67 -19.18 -29.61
C PHE A 816 12.57 -19.01 -30.84
N SER A 817 13.49 -18.05 -30.76
CA SER A 817 14.53 -17.80 -31.78
C SER A 817 15.87 -17.62 -31.07
N ASP A 818 16.97 -18.00 -31.71
CA ASP A 818 18.30 -17.81 -31.14
C ASP A 818 18.58 -16.34 -30.83
N LEU A 819 19.17 -16.08 -29.66
CA LEU A 819 19.58 -14.77 -29.20
C LEU A 819 21.10 -14.59 -29.41
N GLU A 820 21.50 -13.65 -30.27
CA GLU A 820 22.90 -13.21 -30.38
C GLU A 820 23.15 -12.08 -29.38
N ILE A 821 24.19 -12.19 -28.57
CA ILE A 821 24.64 -11.14 -27.66
C ILE A 821 25.96 -10.57 -28.18
N LEU A 822 26.00 -9.27 -28.49
CA LEU A 822 27.24 -8.54 -28.79
C LEU A 822 27.55 -7.56 -27.66
N TYR A 823 28.82 -7.39 -27.30
CA TYR A 823 29.22 -6.48 -26.21
C TYR A 823 30.52 -5.70 -26.48
N THR A 824 30.69 -4.59 -25.77
CA THR A 824 31.90 -3.75 -25.74
C THR A 824 32.27 -3.41 -24.28
N VAL A 825 33.53 -3.09 -24.04
CA VAL A 825 34.07 -2.67 -22.73
C VAL A 825 34.80 -1.31 -22.80
N ASN A 826 34.73 -0.65 -23.96
CA ASN A 826 35.35 0.65 -24.24
C ASN A 826 34.30 1.75 -24.52
N GLY A 827 33.03 1.49 -24.19
CA GLY A 827 31.91 2.43 -24.36
C GLY A 827 31.35 2.58 -25.78
N GLU A 828 31.97 1.95 -26.80
CA GLU A 828 31.48 1.92 -28.19
C GLU A 828 30.13 1.19 -28.34
N ASN A 829 29.44 1.41 -29.46
CA ASN A 829 28.16 0.79 -29.77
C ASN A 829 28.32 -0.71 -30.13
N PRO A 830 27.78 -1.64 -29.30
CA PRO A 830 27.92 -3.08 -29.56
C PRO A 830 27.21 -3.57 -30.83
N ALA A 831 26.25 -2.83 -31.36
CA ALA A 831 25.58 -3.19 -32.61
C ALA A 831 26.52 -3.07 -33.84
N THR A 832 27.58 -2.26 -33.76
CA THR A 832 28.51 -1.97 -34.87
C THR A 832 29.92 -2.51 -34.67
N SER A 833 30.44 -2.52 -33.44
CA SER A 833 31.80 -2.99 -33.11
C SER A 833 31.85 -4.01 -31.98
N GLY A 834 30.69 -4.47 -31.49
CA GLY A 834 30.61 -5.44 -30.39
C GLY A 834 31.08 -6.84 -30.79
N ILE A 835 31.78 -7.49 -29.85
CA ILE A 835 32.22 -8.88 -29.99
C ILE A 835 31.14 -9.84 -29.48
N VAL A 836 31.02 -11.01 -30.11
CA VAL A 836 30.05 -12.05 -29.72
C VAL A 836 30.39 -12.57 -28.32
N TYR A 837 29.46 -12.42 -27.38
CA TYR A 837 29.59 -12.99 -26.05
C TYR A 837 29.51 -14.51 -26.10
N LYS A 838 30.48 -15.18 -25.46
CA LYS A 838 30.60 -16.66 -25.41
C LYS A 838 30.89 -17.22 -24.03
N LYS A 839 31.35 -16.38 -23.10
CA LYS A 839 31.69 -16.71 -21.70
C LYS A 839 31.95 -15.41 -20.94
N SER A 840 31.95 -15.48 -19.62
CA SER A 840 32.36 -14.39 -18.73
C SER A 840 33.77 -13.85 -19.05
N PHE A 841 33.97 -12.56 -18.84
CA PHE A 841 35.21 -11.82 -19.05
C PHE A 841 35.54 -10.97 -17.81
N THR A 842 36.73 -10.37 -17.76
CA THR A 842 37.15 -9.49 -16.65
C THR A 842 37.11 -8.02 -17.06
N VAL A 843 36.76 -7.13 -16.13
CA VAL A 843 36.81 -5.67 -16.33
C VAL A 843 37.85 -4.99 -15.43
N LEU A 844 38.15 -3.73 -15.74
CA LEU A 844 38.89 -2.83 -14.86
C LEU A 844 37.91 -1.94 -14.07
N GLU A 845 38.38 -1.34 -12.98
CA GLU A 845 37.61 -0.34 -12.24
C GLU A 845 37.26 0.88 -13.13
N GLY A 846 36.00 1.30 -13.10
CA GLY A 846 35.47 2.36 -13.96
C GLY A 846 35.05 1.89 -15.36
N THR A 847 34.99 0.58 -15.62
CA THR A 847 34.54 0.06 -16.92
C THR A 847 33.03 0.12 -17.05
N THR A 848 32.53 0.86 -18.04
CA THR A 848 31.15 0.69 -18.54
C THR A 848 31.14 -0.41 -19.60
N VAL A 849 30.45 -1.51 -19.30
CA VAL A 849 30.14 -2.56 -20.28
C VAL A 849 28.85 -2.17 -21.00
N LYS A 850 28.84 -2.24 -22.32
CA LYS A 850 27.62 -2.11 -23.12
C LYS A 850 27.36 -3.41 -23.86
N ALA A 851 26.08 -3.78 -24.02
CA ALA A 851 25.68 -4.96 -24.78
C ALA A 851 24.42 -4.71 -25.59
N VAL A 852 24.24 -5.45 -26.69
CA VAL A 852 22.94 -5.58 -27.37
C VAL A 852 22.56 -7.05 -27.45
N VAL A 853 21.29 -7.33 -27.20
CA VAL A 853 20.68 -8.62 -27.52
C VAL A 853 20.00 -8.46 -28.87
N LYS A 854 20.25 -9.42 -29.78
CA LYS A 854 19.60 -9.50 -31.09
C LYS A 854 18.78 -10.78 -31.19
N GLN A 855 17.60 -10.67 -31.77
CA GLN A 855 16.73 -11.79 -32.12
C GLN A 855 16.51 -11.74 -33.65
N ASN A 856 16.77 -12.84 -34.35
CA ASN A 856 16.67 -12.89 -35.82
C ASN A 856 17.44 -11.73 -36.53
N GLY A 857 18.63 -11.41 -36.03
CA GLY A 857 19.51 -10.35 -36.55
C GLY A 857 19.14 -8.91 -36.17
N LYS A 858 17.94 -8.65 -35.64
CA LYS A 858 17.51 -7.32 -35.18
C LYS A 858 17.86 -7.11 -33.71
N VAL A 859 18.38 -5.94 -33.34
CA VAL A 859 18.54 -5.56 -31.93
C VAL A 859 17.15 -5.47 -31.29
N VAL A 860 17.01 -6.11 -30.12
CA VAL A 860 15.76 -6.19 -29.33
C VAL A 860 15.91 -5.66 -27.91
N LEU A 861 17.15 -5.58 -27.39
CA LEU A 861 17.51 -4.90 -26.14
C LEU A 861 18.87 -4.23 -26.30
N THR A 862 19.05 -3.06 -25.69
CA THR A 862 20.35 -2.37 -25.54
C THR A 862 20.59 -2.15 -24.05
N MET A 863 21.75 -2.59 -23.55
CA MET A 863 22.06 -2.69 -22.12
C MET A 863 23.37 -1.98 -21.79
N GLU A 864 23.45 -1.36 -20.62
CA GLU A 864 24.72 -0.83 -20.10
C GLU A 864 24.80 -0.87 -18.58
N GLU A 865 25.97 -1.24 -18.05
CA GLU A 865 26.26 -1.30 -16.62
C GLU A 865 27.71 -0.86 -16.38
N THR A 866 27.95 -0.08 -15.32
CA THR A 866 29.28 0.41 -14.93
C THR A 866 29.73 -0.30 -13.66
N PHE A 867 31.02 -0.60 -13.59
CA PHE A 867 31.63 -1.42 -12.54
C PHE A 867 32.83 -0.71 -11.90
N GLY A 868 32.82 -0.53 -10.57
CA GLY A 868 33.87 0.15 -9.81
C GLY A 868 33.44 0.48 -8.37
N LYS A 869 34.39 0.80 -7.49
CA LYS A 869 34.15 0.91 -6.02
C LYS A 869 33.17 2.02 -5.57
N ASN A 870 32.67 2.84 -6.50
CA ASN A 870 31.68 3.90 -6.24
C ASN A 870 30.31 3.60 -6.90
N GLU A 871 30.14 2.43 -7.51
CA GLU A 871 28.92 2.02 -8.22
C GLU A 871 28.06 1.09 -7.34
N GLY A 872 26.74 1.36 -7.27
CA GLY A 872 25.80 0.62 -6.42
C GLY A 872 25.73 1.14 -4.98
N LEU A 873 25.49 0.24 -4.03
CA LEU A 873 25.50 0.52 -2.60
C LEU A 873 26.82 1.20 -2.20
N PHE A 874 26.73 2.19 -1.31
CA PHE A 874 27.91 2.71 -0.65
C PHE A 874 28.45 1.66 0.34
N TRP A 875 29.76 1.42 0.32
CA TRP A 875 30.46 0.49 1.22
C TRP A 875 31.46 1.23 2.10
N GLY A 876 31.16 1.32 3.40
CA GLY A 876 32.00 1.93 4.42
C GLY A 876 32.89 0.93 5.17
N ASP A 877 33.32 1.34 6.37
CA ASP A 877 34.18 0.62 7.31
C ASP A 877 33.98 1.13 8.75
N GLU A 878 34.72 0.60 9.74
CA GLU A 878 34.63 1.08 11.12
C GLU A 878 35.10 2.53 11.31
N HIS A 879 35.96 3.06 10.43
CA HIS A 879 36.38 4.46 10.45
C HIS A 879 35.29 5.41 9.91
N SER A 880 34.35 4.87 9.14
CA SER A 880 33.14 5.57 8.70
C SER A 880 32.15 5.84 9.85
N LYS A 881 32.38 5.31 11.06
CA LYS A 881 31.51 5.43 12.24
C LYS A 881 30.96 6.83 12.49
N ASP A 882 31.79 7.87 12.43
CA ASP A 882 31.35 9.25 12.68
C ASP A 882 30.35 9.80 11.65
N MET A 883 30.23 9.16 10.48
CA MET A 883 29.21 9.46 9.47
C MET A 883 27.88 8.73 9.71
N TRP A 884 27.88 7.68 10.54
CA TRP A 884 26.72 6.85 10.85
C TRP A 884 26.01 7.23 12.16
N ILE A 885 26.62 8.08 13.00
CA ILE A 885 26.00 8.49 14.27
C ILE A 885 24.77 9.36 13.96
N GLY A 886 23.58 8.81 14.19
CA GLY A 886 22.33 9.58 14.18
C GLY A 886 22.41 10.75 15.16
N ARG A 887 22.27 11.97 14.65
CA ARG A 887 22.36 13.20 15.46
C ARG A 887 21.13 14.08 15.25
N GLY A 888 20.07 13.76 16.00
CA GLY A 888 18.93 14.65 16.27
C GLY A 888 17.78 14.59 15.26
N ILE A 889 16.57 14.84 15.77
CA ILE A 889 15.29 14.93 15.04
C ILE A 889 15.18 16.29 14.32
N ASN A 890 16.29 16.79 13.79
CA ASN A 890 16.39 18.16 13.30
C ASN A 890 15.59 18.30 12.01
N ILE A 891 14.61 19.20 11.99
CA ILE A 891 13.89 19.57 10.76
C ILE A 891 14.66 20.72 10.11
N SER A 892 15.19 20.47 8.91
CA SER A 892 15.94 21.46 8.15
C SER A 892 15.01 22.59 7.70
N ALA A 893 15.40 23.85 7.91
CA ALA A 893 14.52 24.99 7.62
C ALA A 893 14.17 25.11 6.13
N GLU A 894 15.07 24.67 5.24
CA GLU A 894 14.85 24.64 3.80
C GLU A 894 13.91 23.53 3.31
N GLU A 895 13.53 22.60 4.20
CA GLU A 895 12.53 21.56 3.96
C GLU A 895 11.13 21.93 4.50
N GLY A 896 11.01 23.05 5.21
CA GLY A 896 9.72 23.61 5.65
C GLY A 896 8.91 24.22 4.51
N ILE A 897 7.60 24.41 4.73
CA ILE A 897 6.73 25.13 3.79
C ILE A 897 7.08 26.62 3.89
N LEU A 898 7.58 27.20 2.81
CA LEU A 898 8.04 28.59 2.74
C LEU A 898 6.96 29.49 2.14
N GLU A 899 6.65 30.60 2.81
CA GLU A 899 5.67 31.58 2.36
C GLU A 899 6.26 32.99 2.22
N GLY A 900 5.72 33.78 1.28
CA GLY A 900 6.07 35.19 1.08
C GLY A 900 7.51 35.37 0.60
N GLY A 901 8.31 36.08 1.41
CA GLY A 901 9.71 36.38 1.16
C GLY A 901 10.71 35.33 1.66
N ALA A 902 10.26 34.22 2.23
CA ALA A 902 11.13 33.13 2.68
C ALA A 902 11.79 32.42 1.48
N ILE A 903 13.13 32.41 1.44
CA ILE A 903 13.94 31.88 0.34
C ILE A 903 15.08 31.01 0.89
N VAL A 904 15.30 29.85 0.29
CA VAL A 904 16.43 28.95 0.60
C VAL A 904 17.74 29.54 0.08
N SER A 905 18.81 29.43 0.86
CA SER A 905 20.16 29.79 0.46
C SER A 905 21.22 28.86 1.06
N ASP A 906 22.32 28.70 0.33
CA ASP A 906 23.56 28.03 0.71
C ASP A 906 24.70 29.04 0.99
N ALA A 907 24.44 30.33 0.81
CA ALA A 907 25.41 31.43 0.91
C ALA A 907 25.70 31.83 2.36
N ALA A 908 26.16 30.87 3.16
CA ALA A 908 26.74 31.08 4.48
C ALA A 908 27.63 29.89 4.88
N HIS A 909 28.25 29.97 6.05
CA HIS A 909 29.02 28.87 6.63
C HIS A 909 28.38 28.30 7.89
N ARG A 910 28.68 27.03 8.17
CA ARG A 910 28.28 26.29 9.40
C ARG A 910 26.76 26.08 9.58
N TYR A 911 25.97 26.28 8.53
CA TYR A 911 24.60 25.76 8.45
C TYR A 911 24.60 24.21 8.42
N LYS A 912 23.43 23.59 8.46
CA LYS A 912 23.21 22.14 8.41
C LYS A 912 22.24 21.77 7.30
N GLY A 913 22.30 20.49 6.90
CA GLY A 913 21.53 20.01 5.77
C GLY A 913 22.07 20.55 4.44
N SER A 914 21.17 21.01 3.58
CA SER A 914 21.45 21.49 2.23
C SER A 914 21.43 23.03 2.08
N GLY A 915 20.85 23.76 3.03
CA GLY A 915 20.83 25.22 3.06
C GLY A 915 20.34 25.79 4.39
N PHE A 916 19.82 27.01 4.33
CA PHE A 916 19.10 27.70 5.39
C PHE A 916 18.08 28.66 4.74
N VAL A 917 17.11 29.17 5.51
CA VAL A 917 16.11 30.13 5.01
C VAL A 917 16.49 31.56 5.42
N ARG A 918 16.28 32.50 4.49
CA ARG A 918 16.42 33.94 4.68
C ARG A 918 15.21 34.69 4.10
N PHE A 919 15.02 35.95 4.49
CA PHE A 919 13.82 36.74 4.18
C PHE A 919 14.06 38.00 3.33
N ASP A 920 15.32 38.33 3.03
CA ASP A 920 15.76 39.36 2.06
C ASP A 920 14.99 40.70 2.07
N GLY A 921 14.68 41.22 3.27
CA GLY A 921 14.00 42.52 3.42
C GLY A 921 12.47 42.48 3.28
N LYS A 922 11.86 41.29 3.20
CA LYS A 922 10.43 41.07 3.01
C LYS A 922 9.80 40.36 4.21
N GLU A 923 8.48 40.41 4.29
CA GLU A 923 7.73 39.50 5.16
C GLU A 923 7.70 38.09 4.56
N GLY A 924 7.75 37.07 5.40
CA GLY A 924 7.59 35.67 5.03
C GLY A 924 7.45 34.75 6.25
N ALA A 925 7.14 33.49 6.00
CA ALA A 925 7.00 32.47 7.04
C ALA A 925 7.68 31.15 6.66
N ILE A 926 8.01 30.37 7.69
CA ILE A 926 8.47 28.98 7.59
C ILE A 926 7.53 28.15 8.45
N THR A 927 6.83 27.19 7.85
CA THR A 927 6.01 26.21 8.56
C THR A 927 6.73 24.87 8.56
N PHE A 928 7.15 24.44 9.74
CA PHE A 928 7.74 23.13 9.99
C PHE A 928 6.61 22.12 10.30
N TYR A 929 6.70 20.90 9.78
CA TYR A 929 5.76 19.82 10.10
C TYR A 929 6.38 18.88 11.13
N GLN A 930 5.65 18.59 12.21
CA GLN A 930 6.05 17.66 13.26
C GLN A 930 4.88 16.73 13.58
N GLU A 931 5.08 15.43 13.43
CA GLU A 931 4.12 14.43 13.90
C GLU A 931 4.27 14.22 15.41
N ASN A 932 3.16 14.03 16.12
CA ASN A 932 3.16 13.57 17.51
C ASN A 932 2.23 12.36 17.63
N ASP A 933 2.67 11.21 17.15
CA ASP A 933 2.00 9.91 17.32
C ASP A 933 2.05 9.37 18.78
N GLY A 934 2.21 10.25 19.78
CA GLY A 934 2.05 10.02 21.22
C GLY A 934 0.75 10.62 21.80
N GLU A 935 0.76 11.01 23.08
CA GLU A 935 -0.33 11.78 23.72
C GLU A 935 -0.03 13.30 23.67
N GLU A 936 -1.00 14.16 23.98
CA GLU A 936 -0.81 15.63 23.98
C GLU A 936 0.13 16.07 25.11
N GLY A 937 1.27 16.69 24.75
CA GLY A 937 2.37 16.94 25.68
C GLY A 937 3.11 18.26 25.43
N ASP A 938 3.83 18.72 26.46
CA ASP A 938 4.69 19.91 26.40
C ASP A 938 6.10 19.48 25.94
N TYR A 939 6.50 19.89 24.74
CA TYR A 939 7.80 19.55 24.13
C TYR A 939 8.80 20.70 24.26
N SER A 940 10.08 20.37 24.47
CA SER A 940 11.16 21.33 24.37
C SER A 940 11.50 21.54 22.90
N MET A 941 11.70 22.79 22.50
CA MET A 941 12.00 23.14 21.12
C MET A 941 13.02 24.26 21.05
N ARG A 942 13.79 24.31 19.97
CA ARG A 942 14.72 25.42 19.73
C ARG A 942 15.04 25.61 18.25
N PHE A 943 14.90 26.85 17.79
CA PHE A 943 15.24 27.25 16.43
C PHE A 943 16.72 27.65 16.38
N ARG A 944 17.49 27.04 15.48
CA ARG A 944 18.87 27.41 15.16
C ARG A 944 18.87 28.56 14.15
N TYR A 945 19.53 29.66 14.50
CA TYR A 945 19.44 30.92 13.77
C TYR A 945 20.73 31.75 13.78
N MET A 946 20.78 32.76 12.91
CA MET A 946 21.89 33.70 12.79
C MET A 946 21.42 35.09 12.33
N HIS A 947 21.94 36.16 12.93
CA HIS A 947 21.91 37.52 12.36
C HIS A 947 22.95 38.47 12.99
N ASN A 948 23.36 39.50 12.25
CA ASN A 948 24.41 40.44 12.67
C ASN A 948 23.92 41.86 13.02
N ASN A 949 22.62 42.06 13.18
CA ASN A 949 22.05 43.40 13.35
C ASN A 949 22.22 43.88 14.80
N GLU A 950 23.43 44.28 15.19
CA GLU A 950 23.76 44.76 16.53
C GLU A 950 22.77 45.85 17.00
N GLY A 951 22.32 45.75 18.25
CA GLY A 951 21.31 46.65 18.82
C GLY A 951 19.87 46.41 18.36
N LYS A 952 19.63 45.54 17.37
CA LYS A 952 18.27 45.14 16.94
C LYS A 952 17.91 43.72 17.40
N LEU A 953 16.64 43.55 17.70
CA LEU A 953 15.98 42.23 17.77
C LEU A 953 15.30 41.96 16.44
N HIS A 954 15.20 40.69 16.05
CA HIS A 954 14.33 40.26 14.97
C HIS A 954 13.16 39.45 15.56
N PRO A 955 12.03 40.09 15.88
CA PRO A 955 10.85 39.37 16.35
C PRO A 955 10.22 38.52 15.23
N MET A 956 9.76 37.31 15.58
CA MET A 956 8.88 36.50 14.73
C MET A 956 7.74 35.92 15.57
N LYS A 957 6.51 35.96 15.06
CA LYS A 957 5.38 35.25 15.68
C LYS A 957 5.61 33.74 15.55
N LEU A 958 5.25 32.99 16.58
CA LEU A 958 5.19 31.54 16.61
C LEU A 958 3.72 31.11 16.69
N TYR A 959 3.31 30.28 15.74
CA TYR A 959 2.00 29.65 15.66
C TYR A 959 2.13 28.12 15.75
N LEU A 960 1.08 27.47 16.25
CA LEU A 960 0.91 26.02 16.25
C LEU A 960 -0.49 25.70 15.71
N ASN A 961 -0.59 24.95 14.61
CA ASN A 961 -1.86 24.60 13.97
C ASN A 961 -2.75 25.83 13.70
N ASP A 962 -2.15 26.86 13.08
CA ASP A 962 -2.71 28.19 12.81
C ASP A 962 -3.11 29.02 14.06
N GLU A 963 -3.04 28.48 15.28
CA GLU A 963 -3.24 29.22 16.53
C GLU A 963 -1.97 30.02 16.89
N TYR A 964 -2.11 31.32 17.18
CA TYR A 964 -0.99 32.17 17.62
C TYR A 964 -0.61 31.88 19.08
N ILE A 965 0.66 31.57 19.33
CA ILE A 965 1.16 31.21 20.67
C ILE A 965 1.89 32.38 21.34
N ARG A 966 2.92 32.96 20.68
CA ARG A 966 3.70 34.10 21.17
C ARG A 966 4.64 34.65 20.10
N THR A 967 5.22 35.83 20.31
CA THR A 967 6.39 36.29 19.55
C THR A 967 7.68 35.76 20.19
N LEU A 968 8.60 35.24 19.38
CA LEU A 968 9.98 34.92 19.77
C LEU A 968 10.91 36.09 19.41
N GLU A 969 11.82 36.45 20.31
CA GLU A 969 12.85 37.47 20.08
C GLU A 969 14.19 36.84 19.70
N PHE A 970 14.61 37.01 18.45
CA PHE A 970 15.92 36.59 17.98
C PHE A 970 16.94 37.71 18.26
N LYS A 971 18.08 37.36 18.88
CA LYS A 971 19.11 38.28 19.40
C LYS A 971 20.40 38.21 18.57
N PRO A 972 21.13 39.32 18.37
CA PRO A 972 22.30 39.35 17.49
C PRO A 972 23.32 38.27 17.83
N THR A 973 23.75 37.49 16.84
CA THR A 973 24.62 36.33 17.08
C THR A 973 26.11 36.70 17.09
N GLY A 974 26.50 37.86 16.57
CA GLY A 974 27.89 38.38 16.58
C GLY A 974 28.62 38.28 15.23
N GLY A 975 27.93 37.79 14.21
CA GLY A 975 28.41 37.76 12.83
C GLY A 975 27.52 36.94 11.93
N TRP A 976 27.19 37.48 10.75
CA TRP A 976 26.87 36.62 9.62
C TRP A 976 28.05 35.66 9.40
N GLU A 977 27.75 34.39 9.14
CA GLU A 977 28.69 33.26 8.95
C GLU A 977 29.58 32.87 10.16
N LYS A 978 29.59 33.63 11.25
CA LYS A 978 30.46 33.34 12.41
C LYS A 978 29.86 32.32 13.38
N GLU A 979 28.66 32.60 13.89
CA GLU A 979 28.06 31.87 15.01
C GLU A 979 26.55 31.71 14.84
N TRP A 980 26.08 30.46 14.88
CA TRP A 980 24.67 30.09 14.92
C TRP A 980 24.25 29.87 16.37
N LYS A 981 23.12 30.46 16.78
CA LYS A 981 22.59 30.38 18.15
C LYS A 981 21.21 29.75 18.17
N PHE A 982 20.71 29.48 19.38
CA PHE A 982 19.40 28.88 19.62
C PHE A 982 18.47 29.87 20.30
N VAL A 983 17.21 29.94 19.85
CA VAL A 983 16.13 30.53 20.64
C VAL A 983 15.19 29.39 21.10
N PRO A 984 15.03 29.18 22.41
CA PRO A 984 14.19 28.10 22.93
C PRO A 984 12.70 28.47 22.91
N ALA A 985 11.87 27.44 22.85
CA ALA A 985 10.43 27.49 22.91
C ALA A 985 9.92 26.22 23.61
N ILE A 986 8.92 26.34 24.49
CA ILE A 986 8.08 25.20 24.87
C ILE A 986 6.77 25.33 24.07
N LEU A 987 6.34 24.27 23.40
CA LEU A 987 5.05 24.16 22.74
C LEU A 987 4.31 22.92 23.24
N ARG A 988 3.00 23.04 23.40
CA ARG A 988 2.12 21.92 23.75
C ARG A 988 1.57 21.30 22.47
N LEU A 989 2.22 20.25 21.97
CA LEU A 989 1.83 19.60 20.71
C LEU A 989 0.58 18.73 20.93
N LYS A 990 -0.40 18.86 20.04
CA LYS A 990 -1.58 17.99 19.98
C LYS A 990 -1.14 16.58 19.54
N ALA A 991 -1.94 15.55 19.78
CA ALA A 991 -1.69 14.23 19.19
C ALA A 991 -1.90 14.29 17.66
N GLY A 992 -1.11 13.53 16.91
CA GLY A 992 -1.07 13.56 15.44
C GLY A 992 -0.32 14.77 14.87
N ALA A 993 -0.77 15.24 13.71
CA ALA A 993 -0.04 16.22 12.89
C ALA A 993 0.00 17.62 13.53
N ASN A 994 1.20 18.21 13.63
CA ASN A 994 1.39 19.58 14.11
C ASN A 994 2.16 20.44 13.09
N ASN A 995 1.57 21.58 12.71
CA ASN A 995 2.17 22.62 11.88
C ASN A 995 2.72 23.75 12.76
N ILE A 996 4.03 23.95 12.75
CA ILE A 996 4.76 24.87 13.63
C ILE A 996 5.32 26.00 12.77
N ARG A 997 4.63 27.14 12.75
CA ARG A 997 4.90 28.27 11.84
C ARG A 997 5.60 29.41 12.57
N ILE A 998 6.74 29.86 12.03
CA ILE A 998 7.34 31.14 12.41
C ILE A 998 7.19 32.18 11.31
N GLU A 999 6.79 33.39 11.67
CA GLU A 999 6.42 34.47 10.74
C GLU A 999 7.01 35.82 11.15
N THR A 1000 7.61 36.53 10.20
CA THR A 1000 8.13 37.90 10.36
C THR A 1000 7.07 38.93 10.77
N THR A 1001 7.43 40.00 11.49
CA THR A 1001 6.46 41.02 11.95
C THR A 1001 6.68 42.39 11.29
N GLY A 1002 6.45 42.53 9.98
CA GLY A 1002 6.66 43.78 9.23
C GLY A 1002 8.13 44.18 8.98
N GLU A 1003 9.09 43.51 9.62
CA GLU A 1003 10.52 43.59 9.33
C GLU A 1003 11.06 42.21 8.91
N SER A 1004 12.14 42.19 8.12
CA SER A 1004 12.83 40.94 7.70
C SER A 1004 13.20 40.06 8.90
N GLY A 1005 13.10 38.74 8.78
CA GLY A 1005 13.56 37.79 9.79
C GLY A 1005 15.09 37.63 9.85
N PRO A 1006 15.62 36.89 10.84
CA PRO A 1006 16.99 36.38 10.85
C PRO A 1006 17.14 35.24 9.84
N PHE A 1007 18.34 34.67 9.68
CA PHE A 1007 18.48 33.40 8.98
C PHE A 1007 18.10 32.26 9.92
N ILE A 1008 17.31 31.30 9.45
CA ILE A 1008 16.83 30.12 10.19
C ILE A 1008 17.36 28.86 9.48
N ASP A 1009 17.83 27.86 10.24
CA ASP A 1009 18.62 26.74 9.71
C ASP A 1009 18.08 25.36 10.14
N GLU A 1010 17.81 25.15 11.42
CA GLU A 1010 17.25 23.90 11.95
C GLU A 1010 16.19 24.20 13.02
N LEU A 1011 15.08 23.48 13.01
CA LEU A 1011 14.22 23.32 14.18
C LEU A 1011 14.58 22.02 14.89
N PHE A 1012 14.85 22.11 16.18
CA PHE A 1012 15.02 20.97 17.08
C PHE A 1012 13.75 20.78 17.91
N VAL A 1013 13.37 19.52 18.08
CA VAL A 1013 12.38 19.05 19.07
C VAL A 1013 13.15 18.12 20.01
N ASP A 1014 13.11 18.40 21.30
CA ASP A 1014 13.83 17.72 22.39
C ASP A 1014 12.83 17.26 23.48
#